data_AF-A0A8H7KMK9-F1
#
_entry.id   AF-A0A8H7KMK9-F1
#
_cell.length_a   1.000
_cell.length_b   1.000
_cell.length_c   1.000
_cell.angle_alpha   90.00
_cell.angle_beta   90.00
_cell.angle_gamma   90.00
#
_symmetry.space_group_name_H-M   'P 1'
#
loop_
_entity.id
_entity.type
_entity.pdbx_description
1 polymer ?
#
loop_
_entity_poly.entity_id
_entity_poly.type
_entity_poly.pdbx_seq_one_letter_code
_entity_poly.pdbx_strand_id
1 'polypeptide(L)'
;MITVEGLMWLLYDRCHRYLVTICFLIVEDKLAGADNNVLIFDKFRGHRAAFRAVFVLGSQMTKTAAFCYATSEDKSLIGRIAACYICLFRTLMAMPNSPAYSAAWLADEDGVTKDTGSLTGKAFQALKDMSLRRKLGSYRSLFPHEDQPNINTGNVAVVYSDLLQSVRPGAYSEPVARLAMKILVTQICSGRTSYLTEALMAMPQSEMQQNISVICLYCMKDLEDLSGSVGSQKKQKSIPASASQVVAITEALKLAAKIAIRSAAQTVMDAGLLNILLRVYIRYPTLGITTTQDSDRKAMLLESCQSLLEVCVSASPSVFDHPVCSLWTDCNAQAPAYGDELINPIIRRAAWRRAPRILARQRLMTILGGLLWTSNVGTSGDVEAYCDLIEFTRSESYDDEMAALSTLVILKRVIIASDHAQAFLKVITRGSQEDVHRVFSGIVWVWLECTADQLQKINQMADNRNGGAMAIPFDKKTGVVPVVSESNQRSLLDREKAAFFQKVHGLDSALFSVITFTANCAASMGNASTRQAIVDAGVLALVLTAFVCADYKLGTLIEPMRQAEASKARPSGNNNQDASVIPTPTPASINAEASTLSVLVHNPSFQRNWQKSKFAQRINVCAGLMTSLFPATETGGQDAVTRGLFARIVDRN
;
A
#
# COMPACT_ATOMS: atom_id res chain seq x y z
N MET A 1 -26.60 55.96 -18.93
CA MET A 1 -27.25 54.66 -18.60
C MET A 1 -27.27 53.82 -19.85
N ILE A 2 -26.55 52.70 -19.88
CA ILE A 2 -26.65 51.73 -20.99
C ILE A 2 -27.90 50.89 -20.70
N THR A 3 -28.87 50.90 -21.62
CA THR A 3 -30.07 50.05 -21.50
C THR A 3 -29.67 48.58 -21.60
N VAL A 4 -30.43 47.67 -20.99
CA VAL A 4 -30.17 46.21 -21.03
C VAL A 4 -30.08 45.72 -22.49
N GLU A 5 -30.90 46.28 -23.39
CA GLU A 5 -30.78 46.04 -24.83
C GLU A 5 -29.46 46.52 -25.41
N GLY A 6 -28.98 47.71 -25.02
CA GLY A 6 -27.67 48.22 -25.43
C GLY A 6 -26.51 47.35 -24.97
N LEU A 7 -26.58 46.80 -23.74
CA LEU A 7 -25.57 45.87 -23.22
C LEU A 7 -25.59 44.53 -23.97
N MET A 8 -26.79 44.02 -24.27
CA MET A 8 -26.98 42.81 -25.06
C MET A 8 -26.49 42.95 -26.50
N TRP A 9 -26.73 44.10 -27.13
CA TRP A 9 -26.23 44.38 -28.48
C TRP A 9 -24.71 44.50 -28.51
N LEU A 10 -24.11 45.12 -27.48
CA LEU A 10 -22.65 45.23 -27.36
C LEU A 10 -21.97 43.87 -27.12
N LEU A 11 -22.62 42.99 -26.35
CA LEU A 11 -22.16 41.62 -26.13
C LEU A 11 -22.31 40.77 -27.40
N TYR A 12 -23.43 40.90 -28.11
CA TYR A 12 -23.65 40.23 -29.38
C TYR A 12 -22.61 40.65 -30.43
N ASP A 13 -22.39 41.96 -30.59
CA ASP A 13 -21.40 42.51 -31.53
C ASP A 13 -19.97 42.07 -31.17
N ARG A 14 -19.59 42.07 -29.88
CA ARG A 14 -18.27 41.56 -29.46
C ARG A 14 -18.12 40.06 -29.70
N CYS A 15 -19.13 39.26 -29.38
CA CYS A 15 -19.10 37.81 -29.61
C CYS A 15 -19.09 37.48 -31.10
N HIS A 16 -19.84 38.21 -31.92
CA HIS A 16 -19.86 38.06 -33.38
C HIS A 16 -18.51 38.41 -34.00
N ARG A 17 -17.89 39.54 -33.62
CA ARG A 17 -16.54 39.91 -34.09
C ARG A 17 -15.50 38.87 -33.69
N TYR A 18 -15.54 38.35 -32.45
CA TYR A 18 -14.63 37.30 -32.00
C TYR A 18 -14.81 35.99 -32.78
N LEU A 19 -16.05 35.60 -33.08
CA LEU A 19 -16.35 34.42 -33.88
C LEU A 19 -15.86 34.58 -35.32
N VAL A 20 -16.08 35.75 -35.93
CA VAL A 20 -15.63 36.06 -37.29
C VAL A 20 -14.09 36.04 -37.36
N THR A 21 -13.38 36.60 -36.39
CA THR A 21 -11.90 36.54 -36.34
C THR A 21 -11.39 35.10 -36.18
N ILE A 22 -12.03 34.28 -35.35
CA ILE A 22 -11.65 32.87 -35.18
C ILE A 22 -11.92 32.08 -36.47
N CYS A 23 -13.05 32.31 -37.15
CA CYS A 23 -13.35 31.70 -38.43
C CYS A 23 -12.36 32.13 -39.53
N PHE A 24 -11.95 33.39 -39.55
CA PHE A 24 -10.96 33.91 -40.51
C PHE A 24 -9.57 33.25 -40.30
N LEU A 25 -9.13 33.13 -39.04
CA LEU A 25 -7.88 32.46 -38.68
C LEU A 25 -7.89 30.96 -39.01
N ILE A 26 -9.04 30.29 -38.89
CA ILE A 26 -9.19 28.86 -39.25
C ILE A 26 -9.19 28.66 -40.78
N VAL A 27 -9.64 29.65 -41.55
CA VAL A 27 -9.67 29.60 -43.02
C VAL A 27 -8.31 29.93 -43.62
N GLU A 28 -7.57 30.92 -43.08
CA GLU A 28 -6.19 31.20 -43.51
C GLU A 28 -5.23 30.02 -43.24
N ASP A 29 -5.35 29.36 -42.09
CA ASP A 29 -4.52 28.20 -41.71
C ASP A 29 -4.77 26.97 -42.62
N LYS A 30 -5.93 26.91 -43.29
CA LYS A 30 -6.27 25.85 -44.27
C LYS A 30 -5.85 26.17 -45.70
N LEU A 31 -5.58 27.43 -46.04
CA LEU A 31 -5.15 27.83 -47.39
C LEU A 31 -3.62 27.90 -47.53
N ALA A 32 -2.88 28.01 -46.43
CA ALA A 32 -1.41 28.07 -46.43
C ALA A 32 -0.68 26.71 -46.44
N GLY A 33 -1.42 25.59 -46.43
CA GLY A 33 -0.86 24.25 -46.21
C GLY A 33 -1.13 23.26 -47.34
N ALA A 34 -0.72 23.57 -48.57
CA ALA A 34 -0.64 22.62 -49.66
C ALA A 34 0.76 22.71 -50.29
N ASP A 35 1.75 22.05 -49.66
CA ASP A 35 2.79 21.28 -50.35
C ASP A 35 3.72 20.54 -49.36
N ASN A 36 3.94 19.25 -49.66
CA ASN A 36 5.02 18.35 -49.23
C ASN A 36 5.12 17.82 -47.77
N ASN A 37 4.77 16.53 -47.65
CA ASN A 37 5.40 15.38 -46.98
C ASN A 37 6.22 15.51 -45.66
N VAL A 38 5.88 14.57 -44.74
CA VAL A 38 6.60 14.03 -43.56
C VAL A 38 6.55 14.82 -42.24
N LEU A 39 5.59 14.46 -41.36
CA LEU A 39 5.80 13.89 -40.00
C LEU A 39 4.51 13.95 -39.18
N ILE A 40 4.14 12.78 -38.65
CA ILE A 40 3.08 12.59 -37.65
C ILE A 40 3.57 13.19 -36.33
N PHE A 41 3.08 14.38 -35.95
CA PHE A 41 2.87 14.86 -34.56
C PHE A 41 2.54 16.37 -34.55
N ASP A 42 1.40 16.82 -35.09
CA ASP A 42 0.91 18.18 -34.70
C ASP A 42 -0.61 18.46 -34.86
N LYS A 43 -1.46 17.42 -34.97
CA LYS A 43 -2.93 17.62 -35.07
C LYS A 43 -3.67 17.80 -33.73
N PHE A 44 -2.97 17.90 -32.60
CA PHE A 44 -3.60 17.98 -31.27
C PHE A 44 -3.71 19.39 -30.66
N ARG A 45 -3.16 20.43 -31.31
CA ARG A 45 -3.14 21.80 -30.75
C ARG A 45 -4.40 22.62 -31.04
N GLY A 46 -4.96 22.50 -32.24
CA GLY A 46 -6.17 23.24 -32.66
C GLY A 46 -7.43 22.88 -31.88
N HIS A 47 -7.66 21.60 -31.62
CA HIS A 47 -8.83 21.15 -30.84
C HIS A 47 -8.75 21.57 -29.37
N ARG A 48 -7.56 21.60 -28.77
CA ARG A 48 -7.38 22.00 -27.36
C ARG A 48 -7.62 23.50 -27.17
N ALA A 49 -7.26 24.33 -28.14
CA ALA A 49 -7.52 25.77 -28.11
C ALA A 49 -9.01 26.08 -28.28
N ALA A 50 -9.69 25.41 -29.23
CA ALA A 50 -11.14 25.53 -29.41
C ALA A 50 -11.92 25.06 -28.16
N PHE A 51 -11.51 23.93 -27.57
CA PHE A 51 -12.14 23.41 -26.35
C PHE A 51 -11.92 24.33 -25.14
N ARG A 52 -10.72 24.91 -25.01
CA ARG A 52 -10.42 25.92 -23.98
C ARG A 52 -11.21 27.20 -24.19
N ALA A 53 -11.38 27.66 -25.44
CA ALA A 53 -12.17 28.85 -25.75
C ALA A 53 -13.65 28.64 -25.40
N VAL A 54 -14.23 27.48 -25.75
CA VAL A 54 -15.61 27.11 -25.37
C VAL A 54 -15.76 27.00 -23.85
N PHE A 55 -14.78 26.42 -23.16
CA PHE A 55 -14.80 26.30 -21.69
C PHE A 55 -14.68 27.66 -20.99
N VAL A 56 -13.83 28.56 -21.50
CA VAL A 56 -13.67 29.93 -20.97
C VAL A 56 -14.93 30.76 -21.23
N LEU A 57 -15.51 30.68 -22.43
CA LEU A 57 -16.79 31.32 -22.77
C LEU A 57 -17.94 30.79 -21.89
N GLY A 58 -18.02 29.47 -21.71
CA GLY A 58 -19.00 28.85 -20.82
C GLY A 58 -18.83 29.30 -19.36
N SER A 59 -17.60 29.37 -18.87
CA SER A 59 -17.30 29.86 -17.51
C SER A 59 -17.67 31.34 -17.32
N GLN A 60 -17.33 32.20 -18.27
CA GLN A 60 -17.66 33.63 -18.20
C GLN A 60 -19.17 33.87 -18.30
N MET A 61 -19.87 33.17 -19.19
CA MET A 61 -21.33 33.25 -19.30
C MET A 61 -22.04 32.72 -18.05
N THR A 62 -21.51 31.67 -17.41
CA THR A 62 -22.06 31.15 -16.13
C THR A 62 -21.87 32.15 -15.00
N LYS A 63 -20.73 32.86 -14.95
CA LYS A 63 -20.49 33.94 -13.98
C LYS A 63 -21.41 35.15 -14.23
N THR A 64 -21.64 35.52 -15.49
CA THR A 64 -22.59 36.59 -15.84
C THR A 64 -24.02 36.18 -15.50
N ALA A 65 -24.42 34.93 -15.75
CA ALA A 65 -25.74 34.42 -15.37
C ALA A 65 -25.93 34.37 -13.84
N ALA A 66 -24.90 33.98 -13.08
CA ALA A 66 -24.93 34.01 -11.62
C ALA A 66 -24.98 35.44 -11.06
N PHE A 67 -24.27 36.38 -11.69
CA PHE A 67 -24.35 37.82 -11.35
C PHE A 67 -25.75 38.38 -11.64
N CYS A 68 -26.32 38.11 -12.82
CA CYS A 68 -27.69 38.52 -13.15
C CYS A 68 -28.74 37.87 -12.24
N TYR A 69 -28.54 36.61 -11.82
CA TYR A 69 -29.40 35.92 -10.86
C TYR A 69 -29.35 36.55 -9.47
N ALA A 70 -28.18 37.03 -9.04
CA ALA A 70 -27.99 37.67 -7.75
C ALA A 70 -28.54 39.11 -7.70
N THR A 71 -28.70 39.78 -8.85
CA THR A 71 -29.06 41.20 -8.91
C THR A 71 -30.41 41.49 -9.58
N SER A 72 -31.16 40.49 -10.04
CA SER A 72 -32.42 40.68 -10.79
C SER A 72 -33.62 40.04 -10.09
N GLU A 73 -34.67 40.81 -9.84
CA GLU A 73 -35.97 40.30 -9.36
C GLU A 73 -36.82 39.69 -10.50
N ASP A 74 -36.43 39.89 -11.76
CA ASP A 74 -37.23 39.47 -12.92
C ASP A 74 -36.84 38.05 -13.39
N LYS A 75 -37.67 37.08 -12.98
CA LYS A 75 -37.56 35.66 -13.36
C LYS A 75 -37.66 35.43 -14.88
N SER A 76 -38.24 36.35 -15.64
CA SER A 76 -38.34 36.24 -17.10
C SER A 76 -36.99 36.40 -17.81
N LEU A 77 -36.06 37.15 -17.21
CA LEU A 77 -34.71 37.36 -17.74
C LEU A 77 -33.86 36.09 -17.63
N ILE A 78 -33.98 35.36 -16.51
CA ILE A 78 -33.31 34.07 -16.30
C ILE A 78 -33.79 33.03 -17.33
N GLY A 79 -35.09 33.00 -17.61
CA GLY A 79 -35.67 32.13 -18.65
C GLY A 79 -35.12 32.43 -20.05
N ARG A 80 -34.94 33.71 -20.40
CA ARG A 80 -34.38 34.12 -21.70
C ARG A 80 -32.88 33.81 -21.82
N ILE A 81 -32.11 33.98 -20.75
CA ILE A 81 -30.67 33.60 -20.72
C ILE A 81 -30.52 32.08 -20.90
N ALA A 82 -31.35 31.29 -20.22
CA ALA A 82 -31.36 29.83 -20.38
C ALA A 82 -31.78 29.39 -21.80
N ALA A 83 -32.76 30.07 -22.40
CA ALA A 83 -33.16 29.82 -23.79
C ALA A 83 -32.05 30.16 -24.79
N CYS A 84 -31.34 31.28 -24.60
CA CYS A 84 -30.15 31.63 -25.41
C CYS A 84 -29.03 30.59 -25.25
N TYR A 85 -28.81 30.05 -24.05
CA TYR A 85 -27.83 28.99 -23.81
C TYR A 85 -28.18 27.70 -24.57
N ILE A 86 -29.44 27.28 -24.51
CA ILE A 86 -29.94 26.09 -25.22
C ILE A 86 -29.84 26.29 -26.75
N CYS A 87 -30.12 27.50 -27.24
CA CYS A 87 -30.06 27.82 -28.66
C CYS A 87 -28.60 27.82 -29.16
N LEU A 88 -27.68 28.49 -28.46
CA LEU A 88 -26.24 28.51 -28.79
C LEU A 88 -25.64 27.10 -28.78
N PHE A 89 -26.04 26.27 -27.81
CA PHE A 89 -25.60 24.88 -27.71
C PHE A 89 -26.13 24.02 -28.85
N ARG A 90 -27.42 24.17 -29.23
CA ARG A 90 -27.99 23.48 -30.41
C ARG A 90 -27.29 23.89 -31.70
N THR A 91 -26.96 25.16 -31.88
CA THR A 91 -26.24 25.64 -33.07
C THR A 91 -24.81 25.11 -33.13
N LEU A 92 -24.11 25.00 -31.99
CA LEU A 92 -22.78 24.38 -31.91
C LEU A 92 -22.81 22.88 -32.20
N MET A 93 -23.87 22.18 -31.81
CA MET A 93 -24.06 20.74 -32.04
C MET A 93 -24.60 20.42 -33.44
N ALA A 94 -25.13 21.40 -34.17
CA ALA A 94 -25.69 21.24 -35.52
C ALA A 94 -24.66 21.46 -36.65
N MET A 95 -23.39 21.70 -36.34
CA MET A 95 -22.34 21.79 -37.38
C MET A 95 -21.99 20.38 -37.91
N PRO A 96 -22.13 20.12 -39.23
CA PRO A 96 -21.91 18.79 -39.79
C PRO A 96 -20.43 18.48 -40.07
N ASN A 97 -20.06 17.23 -39.80
CA ASN A 97 -18.91 16.45 -40.27
C ASN A 97 -17.58 16.50 -39.48
N SER A 98 -17.33 15.41 -38.73
CA SER A 98 -16.01 14.76 -38.67
C SER A 98 -16.18 13.24 -38.39
N PRO A 99 -15.68 12.35 -39.27
CA PRO A 99 -15.83 10.90 -39.14
C PRO A 99 -14.71 10.34 -38.25
N ALA A 100 -14.97 10.20 -36.95
CA ALA A 100 -14.05 9.51 -36.04
C ALA A 100 -14.74 8.85 -34.84
N TYR A 101 -16.02 8.48 -34.98
CA TYR A 101 -16.84 7.98 -33.85
C TYR A 101 -17.50 6.61 -34.08
N SER A 102 -17.05 5.83 -35.07
CA SER A 102 -17.71 4.56 -35.43
C SER A 102 -16.80 3.33 -35.47
N ALA A 103 -15.88 3.18 -34.50
CA ALA A 103 -15.11 1.94 -34.36
C ALA A 103 -14.66 1.69 -32.91
N ALA A 104 -15.60 1.45 -32.00
CA ALA A 104 -15.27 0.94 -30.66
C ALA A 104 -16.46 0.30 -29.91
N TRP A 105 -17.46 -0.28 -30.58
CA TRP A 105 -18.56 -0.95 -29.90
C TRP A 105 -19.06 -2.14 -30.74
N LEU A 106 -18.34 -3.25 -30.66
CA LEU A 106 -18.81 -4.59 -31.04
C LEU A 106 -18.01 -5.60 -30.21
N ALA A 107 -18.52 -5.96 -29.02
CA ALA A 107 -18.44 -7.29 -28.42
C ALA A 107 -19.24 -7.33 -27.10
N ASP A 108 -20.25 -8.20 -27.11
CA ASP A 108 -21.08 -8.79 -26.05
C ASP A 108 -22.01 -7.94 -25.17
N GLU A 109 -23.28 -8.18 -25.47
CA GLU A 109 -24.47 -7.96 -24.67
C GLU A 109 -24.54 -8.96 -23.51
N ASP A 110 -24.80 -8.47 -22.30
CA ASP A 110 -25.94 -8.91 -21.50
C ASP A 110 -26.13 -7.97 -20.29
N GLY A 111 -27.33 -7.37 -20.17
CA GLY A 111 -27.77 -6.65 -18.97
C GLY A 111 -28.13 -5.18 -19.18
N VAL A 112 -29.43 -4.96 -19.42
CA VAL A 112 -30.14 -3.67 -19.49
C VAL A 112 -29.55 -2.56 -18.59
N THR A 113 -28.88 -1.58 -19.19
CA THR A 113 -28.70 -0.25 -18.60
C THR A 113 -29.30 0.80 -19.53
N LYS A 114 -30.39 1.43 -19.06
CA LYS A 114 -31.01 2.58 -19.73
C LYS A 114 -30.00 3.73 -19.81
N ASP A 115 -29.96 4.36 -20.98
CA ASP A 115 -29.19 5.55 -21.35
C ASP A 115 -29.00 6.59 -20.22
N THR A 116 -27.87 6.49 -19.52
CA THR A 116 -27.35 7.56 -18.64
C THR A 116 -26.34 8.47 -19.37
N GLY A 117 -26.12 8.23 -20.67
CA GLY A 117 -25.15 8.98 -21.50
C GLY A 117 -25.64 10.34 -22.00
N SER A 118 -26.95 10.60 -22.01
CA SER A 118 -27.51 11.84 -22.56
C SER A 118 -27.36 13.05 -21.62
N LEU A 119 -26.97 14.21 -22.17
CA LEU A 119 -26.87 15.49 -21.43
C LEU A 119 -28.17 15.88 -20.72
N THR A 120 -29.33 15.54 -21.28
CA THR A 120 -30.64 15.73 -20.63
C THR A 120 -30.83 14.83 -19.41
N GLY A 121 -30.32 13.60 -19.45
CA GLY A 121 -30.32 12.68 -18.29
C GLY A 121 -29.47 13.23 -17.13
N LYS A 122 -28.30 13.80 -17.45
CA LYS A 122 -27.42 14.45 -16.45
C LYS A 122 -28.06 15.70 -15.83
N ALA A 123 -28.74 16.52 -16.63
CA ALA A 123 -29.45 17.71 -16.14
C ALA A 123 -30.64 17.35 -15.24
N PHE A 124 -31.41 16.33 -15.61
CA PHE A 124 -32.54 15.86 -14.80
C PHE A 124 -32.07 15.26 -13.47
N GLN A 125 -31.00 14.46 -13.48
CA GLN A 125 -30.38 13.94 -12.27
C GLN A 125 -29.88 15.07 -11.35
N ALA A 126 -29.27 16.11 -11.91
CA ALA A 126 -28.81 17.26 -11.13
C ALA A 126 -29.96 18.00 -10.43
N LEU A 127 -31.11 18.18 -11.11
CA LEU A 127 -32.31 18.78 -10.50
C LEU A 127 -32.88 17.92 -9.38
N LYS A 128 -32.96 16.60 -9.59
CA LYS A 128 -33.39 15.62 -8.57
C LYS A 128 -32.49 15.67 -7.34
N ASP A 129 -31.17 15.70 -7.56
CA ASP A 129 -30.16 15.76 -6.51
C ASP A 129 -30.21 17.08 -5.71
N MET A 130 -30.51 18.23 -6.35
CA MET A 130 -30.65 19.50 -5.63
C MET A 130 -31.83 19.49 -4.65
N SER A 131 -32.99 18.97 -5.10
CA SER A 131 -34.18 18.85 -4.25
C SER A 131 -33.89 17.93 -3.06
N LEU A 132 -33.33 16.76 -3.32
CA LEU A 132 -33.00 15.79 -2.29
C LEU A 132 -31.93 16.31 -1.33
N ARG A 133 -30.90 17.00 -1.82
CA ARG A 133 -29.87 17.60 -0.96
C ARG A 133 -30.45 18.65 -0.02
N ARG A 134 -31.44 19.44 -0.46
CA ARG A 134 -32.14 20.40 0.41
C ARG A 134 -32.97 19.67 1.47
N LYS A 135 -33.69 18.62 1.07
CA LYS A 135 -34.46 17.74 1.96
C LYS A 135 -33.57 17.10 3.02
N LEU A 136 -32.47 16.45 2.62
CA LEU A 136 -31.46 15.90 3.53
C LEU A 136 -30.80 16.97 4.42
N GLY A 137 -30.59 18.18 3.88
CA GLY A 137 -30.10 19.32 4.66
C GLY A 137 -31.02 19.68 5.82
N SER A 138 -32.34 19.62 5.62
CA SER A 138 -33.34 19.86 6.66
C SER A 138 -33.36 18.77 7.74
N TYR A 139 -32.91 17.55 7.40
CA TYR A 139 -32.86 16.44 8.37
C TYR A 139 -31.76 16.61 9.40
N ARG A 140 -30.70 17.36 9.11
CA ARG A 140 -29.54 17.49 10.02
C ARG A 140 -29.92 17.93 11.44
N SER A 141 -30.90 18.81 11.61
CA SER A 141 -31.34 19.27 12.93
C SER A 141 -32.11 18.21 13.73
N LEU A 142 -32.53 17.12 13.10
CA LEU A 142 -33.22 16.00 13.75
C LEU A 142 -32.24 14.95 14.31
N PHE A 143 -30.94 15.06 14.03
CA PHE A 143 -29.95 14.05 14.43
C PHE A 143 -28.84 14.65 15.31
N PRO A 144 -28.41 13.95 16.39
CA PRO A 144 -28.94 12.68 16.84
C PRO A 144 -30.29 12.84 17.57
N HIS A 145 -31.21 11.89 17.39
CA HIS A 145 -32.46 11.83 18.17
C HIS A 145 -32.41 10.75 19.26
N GLU A 146 -33.33 10.81 20.21
CA GLU A 146 -33.53 9.79 21.24
C GLU A 146 -34.30 8.57 20.70
N ASP A 147 -34.09 7.39 21.30
CA ASP A 147 -34.89 6.17 21.05
C ASP A 147 -36.22 6.19 21.85
N GLN A 148 -36.71 7.37 22.24
CA GLN A 148 -37.91 7.52 23.06
C GLN A 148 -39.20 7.33 22.24
N PRO A 149 -40.26 6.75 22.84
CA PRO A 149 -41.55 6.56 22.17
C PRO A 149 -42.36 7.85 21.97
N ASN A 150 -41.99 8.97 22.62
CA ASN A 150 -42.75 10.23 22.63
C ASN A 150 -42.36 11.24 21.53
N ILE A 151 -41.34 10.95 20.72
CA ILE A 151 -41.03 11.75 19.53
C ILE A 151 -41.95 11.26 18.41
N ASN A 152 -42.59 12.18 17.68
CA ASN A 152 -43.54 11.90 16.59
C ASN A 152 -42.99 10.85 15.58
N THR A 153 -43.23 9.57 15.85
CA THR A 153 -42.47 8.40 15.34
C THR A 153 -42.63 8.22 13.83
N GLY A 154 -43.77 8.64 13.28
CA GLY A 154 -44.04 8.59 11.85
C GLY A 154 -43.08 9.41 10.99
N ASN A 155 -42.58 10.54 11.51
CA ASN A 155 -41.63 11.38 10.75
C ASN A 155 -40.24 10.75 10.70
N VAL A 156 -39.80 10.07 11.75
CA VAL A 156 -38.45 9.50 11.85
C VAL A 156 -38.28 8.28 10.93
N ALA A 157 -39.28 7.41 10.85
CA ALA A 157 -39.25 6.24 9.98
C ALA A 157 -39.13 6.63 8.48
N VAL A 158 -39.91 7.63 8.05
CA VAL A 158 -39.84 8.16 6.67
C VAL A 158 -38.46 8.75 6.38
N VAL A 159 -37.89 9.49 7.34
CA VAL A 159 -36.55 10.06 7.21
C VAL A 159 -35.49 8.97 7.04
N TYR A 160 -35.55 7.86 7.80
CA TYR A 160 -34.64 6.74 7.61
C TYR A 160 -34.79 6.07 6.25
N SER A 161 -36.02 5.88 5.76
CA SER A 161 -36.25 5.35 4.41
C SER A 161 -35.59 6.23 3.34
N ASP A 162 -35.76 7.55 3.45
CA ASP A 162 -35.13 8.51 2.53
C ASP A 162 -33.58 8.44 2.62
N LEU A 163 -33.03 8.33 3.82
CA LEU A 163 -31.58 8.25 4.06
C LEU A 163 -30.99 6.94 3.49
N LEU A 164 -31.59 5.79 3.79
CA LEU A 164 -31.15 4.48 3.31
C LEU A 164 -31.27 4.37 1.79
N GLN A 165 -32.34 4.90 1.19
CA GLN A 165 -32.44 4.97 -0.27
C GLN A 165 -31.37 5.89 -0.87
N SER A 166 -31.00 6.97 -0.18
CA SER A 166 -30.01 7.95 -0.65
C SER A 166 -28.57 7.42 -0.65
N VAL A 167 -28.25 6.44 0.20
CA VAL A 167 -26.91 5.83 0.27
C VAL A 167 -26.73 4.61 -0.64
N ARG A 168 -27.79 4.17 -1.33
CA ARG A 168 -27.72 3.06 -2.28
C ARG A 168 -26.72 3.37 -3.41
N PRO A 169 -25.76 2.48 -3.71
CA PRO A 169 -24.78 2.69 -4.77
C PRO A 169 -25.46 3.01 -6.11
N GLY A 170 -25.04 4.11 -6.75
CA GLY A 170 -25.55 4.54 -8.05
C GLY A 170 -26.94 5.18 -8.06
N ALA A 171 -27.64 5.28 -6.93
CA ALA A 171 -28.99 5.84 -6.89
C ALA A 171 -29.03 7.37 -7.01
N TYR A 172 -28.02 8.05 -6.46
CA TYR A 172 -27.88 9.51 -6.44
C TYR A 172 -26.42 9.93 -6.58
N SER A 173 -26.16 11.23 -6.79
CA SER A 173 -24.78 11.71 -6.84
C SER A 173 -24.04 11.55 -5.52
N GLU A 174 -22.73 11.38 -5.62
CA GLU A 174 -21.80 11.24 -4.50
C GLU A 174 -21.97 12.30 -3.38
N PRO A 175 -22.21 13.61 -3.66
CA PRO A 175 -22.47 14.58 -2.60
C PRO A 175 -23.74 14.32 -1.79
N VAL A 176 -24.78 13.77 -2.43
CA VAL A 176 -26.07 13.42 -1.77
C VAL A 176 -25.87 12.19 -0.91
N ALA A 177 -25.28 11.12 -1.45
CA ALA A 177 -24.97 9.90 -0.71
C ALA A 177 -24.09 10.20 0.52
N ARG A 178 -23.05 11.02 0.35
CA ARG A 178 -22.18 11.46 1.45
C ARG A 178 -22.93 12.26 2.51
N LEU A 179 -23.87 13.11 2.12
CA LEU A 179 -24.68 13.87 3.07
C LEU A 179 -25.59 12.96 3.89
N ALA A 180 -26.29 12.03 3.23
CA ALA A 180 -27.13 11.04 3.90
C ALA A 180 -26.30 10.17 4.86
N MET A 181 -25.14 9.69 4.41
CA MET A 181 -24.26 8.87 5.22
C MET A 181 -23.74 9.61 6.46
N LYS A 182 -23.40 10.89 6.35
CA LYS A 182 -23.02 11.70 7.52
C LYS A 182 -24.12 11.75 8.57
N ILE A 183 -25.38 11.90 8.15
CA ILE A 183 -26.52 11.92 9.06
C ILE A 183 -26.69 10.56 9.74
N LEU A 184 -26.62 9.47 8.97
CA LEU A 184 -26.68 8.10 9.50
C LEU A 184 -25.57 7.82 10.51
N VAL A 185 -24.32 8.16 10.17
CA VAL A 185 -23.16 7.96 11.06
C VAL A 185 -23.30 8.81 12.34
N THR A 186 -23.84 10.03 12.26
CA THR A 186 -24.13 10.82 13.47
C THR A 186 -25.08 10.08 14.42
N GLN A 187 -26.11 9.42 13.90
CA GLN A 187 -26.98 8.61 14.74
C GLN A 187 -26.25 7.38 15.28
N ILE A 188 -25.54 6.64 14.43
CA ILE A 188 -24.81 5.43 14.83
C ILE A 188 -23.85 5.74 15.98
N CYS A 189 -23.07 6.82 15.88
CA CYS A 189 -22.15 7.26 16.91
C CYS A 189 -22.82 7.67 18.23
N SER A 190 -24.13 7.96 18.24
CA SER A 190 -24.89 8.24 19.48
C SER A 190 -25.29 6.98 20.25
N GLY A 191 -25.14 5.78 19.64
CA GLY A 191 -25.56 4.49 20.19
C GLY A 191 -27.06 4.20 20.10
N ARG A 192 -27.88 5.23 19.85
CA ARG A 192 -29.36 5.18 19.79
C ARG A 192 -29.82 4.73 18.40
N THR A 193 -29.80 3.43 18.19
CA THR A 193 -29.89 2.82 16.87
C THR A 193 -31.18 2.04 16.66
N SER A 194 -32.15 2.15 17.58
CA SER A 194 -33.35 1.30 17.56
C SER A 194 -34.18 1.51 16.30
N TYR A 195 -34.52 2.77 15.99
CA TYR A 195 -35.27 3.10 14.77
C TYR A 195 -34.52 2.76 13.48
N LEU A 196 -33.20 2.98 13.43
CA LEU A 196 -32.39 2.59 12.28
C LEU A 196 -32.36 1.06 12.10
N THR A 197 -32.27 0.31 13.20
CA THR A 197 -32.29 -1.15 13.20
C THR A 197 -33.63 -1.65 12.66
N GLU A 198 -34.75 -1.09 13.13
CA GLU A 198 -36.08 -1.44 12.63
C GLU A 198 -36.24 -1.10 11.15
N ALA A 199 -35.78 0.08 10.72
CA ALA A 199 -35.83 0.50 9.33
C ALA A 199 -35.04 -0.46 8.42
N LEU A 200 -33.84 -0.88 8.83
CA LEU A 200 -33.03 -1.86 8.09
C LEU A 200 -33.69 -3.25 8.05
N MET A 201 -34.23 -3.72 9.18
CA MET A 201 -34.89 -5.04 9.28
C MET A 201 -36.21 -5.11 8.51
N ALA A 202 -36.86 -3.98 8.25
CA ALA A 202 -38.06 -3.91 7.42
C ALA A 202 -37.75 -3.98 5.91
N MET A 203 -36.49 -3.85 5.50
CA MET A 203 -36.09 -3.90 4.09
C MET A 203 -35.96 -5.34 3.57
N PRO A 204 -36.04 -5.55 2.23
CA PRO A 204 -35.61 -6.81 1.63
C PRO A 204 -34.15 -7.13 2.00
N GLN A 205 -33.85 -8.41 2.22
CA GLN A 205 -32.53 -8.86 2.69
C GLN A 205 -31.37 -8.34 1.84
N SER A 206 -31.51 -8.34 0.51
CA SER A 206 -30.48 -7.82 -0.40
C SER A 206 -30.21 -6.32 -0.22
N GLU A 207 -31.25 -5.53 0.08
CA GLU A 207 -31.10 -4.10 0.32
C GLU A 207 -30.53 -3.82 1.71
N MET A 208 -30.94 -4.59 2.71
CA MET A 208 -30.34 -4.55 4.05
C MET A 208 -28.84 -4.88 4.00
N GLN A 209 -28.46 -5.96 3.32
CA GLN A 209 -27.07 -6.36 3.08
C GLN A 209 -26.25 -5.23 2.46
N GLN A 210 -26.75 -4.62 1.38
CA GLN A 210 -26.09 -3.51 0.70
C GLN A 210 -25.91 -2.29 1.61
N ASN A 211 -26.96 -1.90 2.35
CA ASN A 211 -26.89 -0.76 3.26
C ASN A 211 -25.91 -0.99 4.41
N ILE A 212 -25.93 -2.17 5.04
CA ILE A 212 -24.97 -2.54 6.09
C ILE A 212 -23.55 -2.46 5.55
N SER A 213 -23.31 -3.05 4.37
CA SER A 213 -21.99 -3.02 3.72
C SER A 213 -21.51 -1.60 3.48
N VAL A 214 -22.36 -0.73 2.90
CA VAL A 214 -22.01 0.66 2.58
C VAL A 214 -21.77 1.50 3.84
N ILE A 215 -22.55 1.32 4.91
CA ILE A 215 -22.35 1.98 6.21
C ILE A 215 -21.00 1.59 6.80
N CYS A 216 -20.71 0.29 6.93
CA CYS A 216 -19.46 -0.20 7.51
C CYS A 216 -18.24 0.20 6.67
N LEU A 217 -18.33 0.13 5.34
CA LEU A 217 -17.27 0.58 4.43
C LEU A 217 -17.03 2.09 4.54
N TYR A 218 -18.06 2.89 4.72
CA TYR A 218 -17.90 4.34 4.92
C TYR A 218 -17.16 4.63 6.23
N CYS A 219 -17.56 3.99 7.35
CA CYS A 219 -16.86 4.14 8.62
C CYS A 219 -15.41 3.64 8.56
N MET A 220 -15.15 2.55 7.80
CA MET A 220 -13.81 2.00 7.62
C MET A 220 -12.94 2.89 6.73
N LYS A 221 -13.49 3.49 5.67
CA LYS A 221 -12.75 4.34 4.72
C LYS A 221 -12.07 5.51 5.44
N ASP A 222 -12.76 6.17 6.34
CA ASP A 222 -12.17 7.28 7.08
C ASP A 222 -10.98 6.83 7.96
N LEU A 223 -11.04 5.60 8.50
CA LEU A 223 -9.92 4.98 9.22
C LEU A 223 -8.76 4.58 8.28
N GLU A 224 -9.09 4.05 7.10
CA GLU A 224 -8.12 3.71 6.04
C GLU A 224 -7.42 4.95 5.51
N ASP A 225 -8.11 6.07 5.31
CA ASP A 225 -7.56 7.33 4.81
C ASP A 225 -6.58 7.95 5.82
N LEU A 226 -6.90 7.91 7.12
CA LEU A 226 -5.99 8.36 8.19
C LEU A 226 -4.69 7.54 8.21
N SER A 227 -4.85 6.23 8.03
CA SER A 227 -3.74 5.28 8.00
C SER A 227 -3.18 5.08 6.59
N GLY A 228 -3.66 5.79 5.57
CA GLY A 228 -3.20 5.75 4.17
C GLY A 228 -2.01 6.69 3.92
N SER A 229 -1.79 7.66 4.83
CA SER A 229 -0.58 8.47 4.87
C SER A 229 0.71 7.68 5.15
N VAL A 230 0.60 6.37 5.38
CA VAL A 230 1.66 5.39 5.67
C VAL A 230 2.70 5.26 4.57
N GLY A 231 2.40 5.67 3.33
CA GLY A 231 3.39 5.78 2.25
C GLY A 231 4.26 7.05 2.31
N SER A 232 3.93 8.02 3.17
CA SER A 232 4.67 9.28 3.29
C SER A 232 5.67 9.20 4.46
N GLN A 233 6.94 9.44 4.16
CA GLN A 233 8.14 9.23 5.00
C GLN A 233 8.20 9.97 6.36
N LYS A 234 7.12 10.61 6.83
CA LYS A 234 7.11 11.18 8.18
C LYS A 234 6.76 10.06 9.16
N LYS A 235 7.63 9.86 10.18
CA LYS A 235 7.42 8.96 11.33
C LYS A 235 5.94 8.76 11.58
N GLN A 236 5.49 7.52 11.40
CA GLN A 236 4.07 7.15 11.47
C GLN A 236 3.51 7.69 12.78
N LYS A 237 2.66 8.72 12.69
CA LYS A 237 1.94 9.21 13.86
C LYS A 237 0.88 8.15 14.14
N SER A 238 0.98 7.53 15.31
CA SER A 238 -0.08 6.68 15.83
C SER A 238 -1.39 7.46 15.79
N ILE A 239 -2.46 6.82 15.33
CA ILE A 239 -3.79 7.43 15.31
C ILE A 239 -4.35 7.28 16.72
N PRO A 240 -4.76 8.36 17.41
CA PRO A 240 -5.40 8.23 18.72
C PRO A 240 -6.62 7.30 18.60
N ALA A 241 -6.74 6.31 19.49
CA ALA A 241 -7.89 5.41 19.48
C ALA A 241 -9.22 6.13 19.81
N SER A 242 -9.15 7.33 20.40
CA SER A 242 -10.29 8.25 20.59
C SER A 242 -10.72 9.02 19.34
N ALA A 243 -10.05 8.85 18.19
CA ALA A 243 -10.42 9.51 16.95
C ALA A 243 -11.88 9.17 16.55
N SER A 244 -12.60 10.15 16.02
CA SER A 244 -14.03 10.00 15.68
C SER A 244 -14.31 8.87 14.70
N GLN A 245 -13.35 8.53 13.86
CA GLN A 245 -13.38 7.42 12.91
C GLN A 245 -13.38 6.06 13.63
N VAL A 246 -12.56 5.91 14.68
CA VAL A 246 -12.51 4.69 15.49
C VAL A 246 -13.84 4.50 16.22
N VAL A 247 -14.40 5.58 16.78
CA VAL A 247 -15.73 5.55 17.40
C VAL A 247 -16.81 5.14 16.39
N ALA A 248 -16.77 5.70 15.18
CA ALA A 248 -17.76 5.41 14.14
C ALA A 248 -17.75 3.94 13.70
N ILE A 249 -16.57 3.33 13.51
CA ILE A 249 -16.50 1.91 13.16
C ILE A 249 -16.90 1.01 14.34
N THR A 250 -16.51 1.35 15.58
CA THR A 250 -16.94 0.61 16.77
C THR A 250 -18.46 0.57 16.89
N GLU A 251 -19.13 1.71 16.78
CA GLU A 251 -20.59 1.78 16.87
C GLU A 251 -21.30 1.13 15.66
N ALA A 252 -20.71 1.19 14.47
CA ALA A 252 -21.23 0.48 13.30
C ALA A 252 -21.15 -1.06 13.47
N LEU A 253 -20.07 -1.58 14.07
CA LEU A 253 -19.94 -3.01 14.38
C LEU A 253 -20.94 -3.44 15.46
N LYS A 254 -21.19 -2.61 16.48
CA LYS A 254 -22.25 -2.86 17.48
C LYS A 254 -23.64 -2.89 16.84
N LEU A 255 -23.94 -1.98 15.92
CA LEU A 255 -25.19 -1.99 15.16
C LEU A 255 -25.33 -3.30 14.37
N ALA A 256 -24.27 -3.71 13.67
CA ALA A 256 -24.28 -4.96 12.93
C ALA A 256 -24.48 -6.19 13.82
N ALA A 257 -23.84 -6.24 14.99
CA ALA A 257 -24.04 -7.31 15.96
C ALA A 257 -25.50 -7.36 16.45
N LYS A 258 -26.11 -6.20 16.76
CA LYS A 258 -27.54 -6.12 17.12
C LYS A 258 -28.46 -6.66 16.02
N ILE A 259 -28.16 -6.34 14.75
CA ILE A 259 -28.91 -6.88 13.60
C ILE A 259 -28.72 -8.39 13.50
N ALA A 260 -27.47 -8.87 13.61
CA ALA A 260 -27.14 -10.30 13.52
C ALA A 260 -27.87 -11.14 14.58
N ILE A 261 -27.94 -10.66 15.83
CA ILE A 261 -28.65 -11.32 16.94
C ILE A 261 -30.14 -11.51 16.65
N ARG A 262 -30.76 -10.61 15.88
CA ARG A 262 -32.18 -10.68 15.49
C ARG A 262 -32.42 -11.60 14.28
N SER A 263 -31.68 -12.71 14.20
CA SER A 263 -31.76 -13.73 13.15
C SER A 263 -31.39 -13.25 11.73
N ALA A 264 -30.62 -12.17 11.61
CA ALA A 264 -30.08 -11.67 10.32
C ALA A 264 -28.57 -11.88 10.17
N ALA A 265 -27.99 -12.83 10.93
CA ALA A 265 -26.56 -13.10 10.92
C ALA A 265 -26.02 -13.44 9.52
N GLN A 266 -26.73 -14.26 8.73
CA GLN A 266 -26.32 -14.56 7.35
C GLN A 266 -26.25 -13.29 6.49
N THR A 267 -27.26 -12.43 6.56
CA THR A 267 -27.27 -11.16 5.82
C THR A 267 -26.10 -10.25 6.23
N VAL A 268 -25.76 -10.23 7.53
CA VAL A 268 -24.62 -9.46 8.06
C VAL A 268 -23.29 -10.05 7.55
N MET A 269 -23.17 -11.37 7.49
CA MET A 269 -21.98 -12.03 6.91
C MET A 269 -21.87 -11.74 5.41
N ASP A 270 -22.97 -11.84 4.67
CA ASP A 270 -23.04 -11.57 3.23
C ASP A 270 -22.78 -10.09 2.92
N ALA A 271 -23.00 -9.18 3.88
CA ALA A 271 -22.61 -7.76 3.76
C ALA A 271 -21.08 -7.56 3.77
N GLY A 272 -20.31 -8.61 4.02
CA GLY A 272 -18.85 -8.60 3.99
C GLY A 272 -18.20 -8.20 5.31
N LEU A 273 -18.87 -8.34 6.45
CA LEU A 273 -18.32 -7.85 7.73
C LEU A 273 -17.09 -8.60 8.20
N LEU A 274 -16.90 -9.88 7.84
CA LEU A 274 -15.65 -10.58 8.15
C LEU A 274 -14.44 -9.93 7.44
N ASN A 275 -14.64 -9.35 6.25
CA ASN A 275 -13.60 -8.56 5.56
C ASN A 275 -13.36 -7.22 6.27
N ILE A 276 -14.40 -6.59 6.83
CA ILE A 276 -14.24 -5.38 7.65
C ILE A 276 -13.42 -5.71 8.90
N LEU A 277 -13.72 -6.81 9.60
CA LEU A 277 -12.93 -7.26 10.76
C LEU A 277 -11.46 -7.51 10.38
N LEU A 278 -11.19 -8.14 9.23
CA LEU A 278 -9.82 -8.34 8.74
C LEU A 278 -9.09 -7.01 8.46
N ARG A 279 -9.79 -6.00 7.96
CA ARG A 279 -9.22 -4.65 7.75
C ARG A 279 -8.96 -3.95 9.09
N VAL A 280 -9.86 -4.09 10.06
CA VAL A 280 -9.66 -3.57 11.41
C VAL A 280 -8.44 -4.23 12.04
N TYR A 281 -8.31 -5.57 11.96
CA TYR A 281 -7.14 -6.31 12.44
C TYR A 281 -5.80 -5.72 11.96
N ILE A 282 -5.70 -5.44 10.66
CA ILE A 282 -4.47 -4.91 10.05
C ILE A 282 -4.11 -3.52 10.59
N ARG A 283 -5.11 -2.72 10.95
CA ARG A 283 -4.94 -1.33 11.42
C ARG A 283 -4.96 -1.19 12.94
N TYR A 284 -5.44 -2.19 13.66
CA TYR A 284 -5.51 -2.18 15.11
C TYR A 284 -4.17 -1.83 15.80
N PRO A 285 -2.99 -2.31 15.32
CA PRO A 285 -1.69 -1.91 15.86
C PRO A 285 -1.35 -0.42 15.64
N THR A 286 -1.95 0.21 14.64
CA THR A 286 -1.74 1.64 14.32
C THR A 286 -2.46 2.58 15.29
N LEU A 287 -3.40 2.04 16.07
CA LEU A 287 -4.15 2.77 17.08
C LEU A 287 -3.26 2.98 18.32
N GLY A 288 -2.83 4.22 18.50
CA GLY A 288 -2.02 4.67 19.62
C GLY A 288 -2.83 4.81 20.89
N ILE A 289 -2.20 4.44 22.01
CA ILE A 289 -2.72 4.66 23.36
C ILE A 289 -1.91 5.83 23.94
N THR A 290 -2.46 7.05 23.87
CA THR A 290 -1.83 8.23 24.46
C THR A 290 -2.48 8.65 25.77
N THR A 291 -3.71 8.21 25.99
CA THR A 291 -4.54 8.48 27.17
C THR A 291 -5.21 7.19 27.65
N THR A 292 -5.72 7.20 28.88
CA THR A 292 -6.56 6.10 29.41
C THR A 292 -7.81 5.91 28.54
N GLN A 293 -8.42 7.01 28.10
CA GLN A 293 -9.57 6.98 27.19
C GLN A 293 -9.26 6.30 25.85
N ASP A 294 -8.04 6.47 25.30
CA ASP A 294 -7.63 5.74 24.10
C ASP A 294 -7.56 4.23 24.35
N SER A 295 -7.07 3.81 25.53
CA SER A 295 -7.04 2.41 25.92
C SER A 295 -8.46 1.83 25.97
N ASP A 296 -9.39 2.52 26.61
CA ASP A 296 -10.78 2.10 26.73
C ASP A 296 -11.46 2.02 25.37
N ARG A 297 -11.22 2.99 24.48
CA ARG A 297 -11.76 3.00 23.10
C ARG A 297 -11.21 1.88 22.25
N LYS A 298 -9.93 1.57 22.40
CA LYS A 298 -9.29 0.44 21.72
C LYS A 298 -9.85 -0.89 22.21
N ALA A 299 -10.05 -1.05 23.52
CA ALA A 299 -10.72 -2.22 24.11
C ALA A 299 -12.17 -2.36 23.63
N MET A 300 -12.96 -1.29 23.64
CA MET A 300 -14.33 -1.30 23.12
C MET A 300 -14.43 -1.72 21.64
N LEU A 301 -13.46 -1.32 20.81
CA LEU A 301 -13.40 -1.77 19.41
C LEU A 301 -13.17 -3.28 19.34
N LEU A 302 -12.22 -3.80 20.14
CA LEU A 302 -11.94 -5.24 20.20
C LEU A 302 -13.16 -6.03 20.68
N GLU A 303 -13.81 -5.60 21.76
CA GLU A 303 -15.04 -6.21 22.28
C GLU A 303 -16.17 -6.21 21.24
N SER A 304 -16.31 -5.13 20.48
CA SER A 304 -17.32 -5.05 19.42
C SER A 304 -17.02 -6.00 18.25
N CYS A 305 -15.73 -6.20 17.94
CA CYS A 305 -15.29 -7.19 16.95
C CYS A 305 -15.56 -8.63 17.44
N GLN A 306 -15.22 -8.93 18.69
CA GLN A 306 -15.46 -10.23 19.34
C GLN A 306 -16.96 -10.56 19.37
N SER A 307 -17.78 -9.64 19.87
CA SER A 307 -19.24 -9.82 19.96
C SER A 307 -19.86 -10.09 18.59
N LEU A 308 -19.46 -9.35 17.55
CA LEU A 308 -19.94 -9.61 16.19
C LEU A 308 -19.51 -11.00 15.70
N LEU A 309 -18.26 -11.38 15.93
CA LEU A 309 -17.73 -12.67 15.48
C LEU A 309 -18.43 -13.85 16.19
N GLU A 310 -18.65 -13.76 17.51
CA GLU A 310 -19.37 -14.76 18.30
C GLU A 310 -20.78 -15.01 17.76
N VAL A 311 -21.50 -13.94 17.41
CA VAL A 311 -22.85 -14.05 16.82
C VAL A 311 -22.78 -14.70 15.43
N CYS A 312 -21.81 -14.33 14.60
CA CYS A 312 -21.63 -14.93 13.28
C CYS A 312 -21.28 -16.43 13.37
N VAL A 313 -20.35 -16.80 14.26
CA VAL A 313 -19.93 -18.19 14.49
C VAL A 313 -21.10 -19.05 14.99
N SER A 314 -21.93 -18.50 15.88
CA SER A 314 -23.13 -19.17 16.38
C SER A 314 -24.16 -19.43 15.27
N ALA A 315 -24.18 -18.58 14.25
CA ALA A 315 -25.11 -18.70 13.12
C ALA A 315 -24.60 -19.63 12.01
N SER A 316 -23.29 -19.61 11.71
CA SER A 316 -22.69 -20.50 10.71
C SER A 316 -21.26 -20.92 11.07
N PRO A 317 -20.95 -22.22 11.08
CA PRO A 317 -19.57 -22.70 11.26
C PRO A 317 -18.66 -22.34 10.08
N SER A 318 -19.20 -21.99 8.91
CA SER A 318 -18.39 -21.57 7.75
C SER A 318 -17.60 -20.28 8.00
N VAL A 319 -17.91 -19.54 9.07
CA VAL A 319 -17.15 -18.37 9.50
C VAL A 319 -15.69 -18.71 9.81
N PHE A 320 -15.41 -19.93 10.27
CA PHE A 320 -14.04 -20.39 10.53
C PHE A 320 -13.16 -20.48 9.29
N ASP A 321 -13.76 -20.55 8.09
CA ASP A 321 -13.02 -20.50 6.83
C ASP A 321 -12.55 -19.09 6.47
N HIS A 322 -13.03 -18.04 7.15
CA HIS A 322 -12.57 -16.69 6.86
C HIS A 322 -11.18 -16.43 7.47
N PRO A 323 -10.23 -15.78 6.75
CA PRO A 323 -8.87 -15.55 7.25
C PRO A 323 -8.79 -14.84 8.60
N VAL A 324 -9.73 -13.94 8.90
CA VAL A 324 -9.74 -13.17 10.17
C VAL A 324 -9.74 -14.06 11.41
N CYS A 325 -10.44 -15.19 11.37
CA CYS A 325 -10.56 -16.12 12.49
C CYS A 325 -9.22 -16.81 12.81
N SER A 326 -8.39 -17.03 11.78
CA SER A 326 -7.05 -17.59 11.95
C SER A 326 -5.98 -16.55 12.24
N LEU A 327 -6.17 -15.31 11.77
CA LEU A 327 -5.17 -14.25 11.86
C LEU A 327 -5.29 -13.41 13.14
N TRP A 328 -6.50 -13.21 13.66
CA TRP A 328 -6.73 -12.36 14.82
C TRP A 328 -7.07 -13.19 16.05
N THR A 329 -6.03 -13.71 16.71
CA THR A 329 -6.17 -14.61 17.87
C THR A 329 -6.89 -13.95 19.05
N ASP A 330 -6.69 -12.64 19.24
CA ASP A 330 -7.39 -11.88 20.29
C ASP A 330 -8.90 -11.74 20.02
N CYS A 331 -9.34 -11.85 18.76
CA CYS A 331 -10.75 -11.83 18.37
C CYS A 331 -11.33 -13.24 18.20
N ASN A 332 -10.59 -14.29 18.55
CA ASN A 332 -10.93 -15.65 18.12
C ASN A 332 -12.04 -16.26 18.98
N ALA A 333 -13.19 -16.57 18.37
CA ALA A 333 -14.23 -17.39 18.96
C ALA A 333 -13.86 -18.87 18.76
N GLN A 334 -12.87 -19.40 19.49
CA GLN A 334 -12.32 -20.73 19.21
C GLN A 334 -13.38 -21.85 19.29
N ALA A 335 -13.37 -22.76 18.32
CA ALA A 335 -14.04 -24.06 18.44
C ALA A 335 -13.30 -24.93 19.48
N PRO A 336 -14.00 -25.81 20.25
CA PRO A 336 -13.44 -26.52 21.42
C PRO A 336 -12.26 -27.47 21.17
N ALA A 337 -11.76 -27.60 19.93
CA ALA A 337 -10.68 -28.52 19.56
C ALA A 337 -9.30 -27.86 19.36
N TYR A 338 -9.20 -26.53 19.41
CA TYR A 338 -7.92 -25.83 19.26
C TYR A 338 -7.30 -25.57 20.64
N GLY A 339 -6.27 -26.33 20.99
CA GLY A 339 -5.57 -26.19 22.27
C GLY A 339 -4.82 -24.85 22.41
N ASP A 340 -4.37 -24.59 23.64
CA ASP A 340 -3.69 -23.39 24.18
C ASP A 340 -2.42 -22.88 23.44
N GLU A 341 -2.07 -23.41 22.26
CA GLU A 341 -0.98 -22.85 21.46
C GLU A 341 -1.43 -21.52 20.82
N LEU A 342 -1.09 -20.41 21.48
CA LEU A 342 -1.51 -19.04 21.15
C LEU A 342 -1.36 -18.64 19.68
N ILE A 343 -0.41 -19.20 18.91
CA ILE A 343 -0.21 -18.89 17.48
C ILE A 343 0.29 -20.15 16.76
N ASN A 344 -0.51 -20.71 15.85
CA ASN A 344 -0.09 -21.76 14.92
C ASN A 344 0.42 -21.12 13.60
N PRO A 345 1.74 -21.14 13.30
CA PRO A 345 2.29 -20.49 12.12
C PRO A 345 1.76 -21.07 10.80
N ILE A 346 1.45 -22.38 10.76
CA ILE A 346 1.00 -23.06 9.54
C ILE A 346 -0.41 -22.56 9.16
N ILE A 347 -1.33 -22.55 10.13
CA ILE A 347 -2.70 -22.08 9.92
C ILE A 347 -2.69 -20.59 9.55
N ARG A 348 -1.88 -19.79 10.23
CA ARG A 348 -1.75 -18.35 9.98
C ARG A 348 -1.27 -18.06 8.55
N ARG A 349 -0.26 -18.79 8.07
CA ARG A 349 0.24 -18.70 6.69
C ARG A 349 -0.82 -19.07 5.66
N ALA A 350 -1.53 -20.17 5.88
CA ALA A 350 -2.64 -20.58 5.01
C ALA A 350 -3.76 -19.53 4.96
N ALA A 351 -4.05 -18.86 6.08
CA ALA A 351 -5.01 -17.76 6.12
C ALA A 351 -4.57 -16.56 5.26
N TRP A 352 -3.29 -16.18 5.29
CA TRP A 352 -2.77 -15.11 4.43
C TRP A 352 -2.82 -15.42 2.94
N ARG A 353 -2.70 -16.70 2.54
CA ARG A 353 -2.87 -17.12 1.14
C ARG A 353 -4.30 -17.00 0.64
N ARG A 354 -5.28 -17.12 1.54
CA ARG A 354 -6.71 -16.91 1.27
C ARG A 354 -7.12 -15.44 1.35
N ALA A 355 -6.36 -14.62 2.07
CA ALA A 355 -6.63 -13.19 2.21
C ALA A 355 -6.32 -12.42 0.91
N PRO A 356 -7.05 -11.34 0.61
CA PRO A 356 -6.71 -10.45 -0.51
C PRO A 356 -5.28 -9.91 -0.42
N ARG A 357 -4.50 -10.01 -1.51
CA ARG A 357 -3.09 -9.56 -1.56
C ARG A 357 -2.90 -8.10 -1.13
N ILE A 358 -3.85 -7.23 -1.44
CA ILE A 358 -3.81 -5.82 -1.02
C ILE A 358 -3.78 -5.67 0.50
N LEU A 359 -4.45 -6.54 1.24
CA LEU A 359 -4.47 -6.54 2.70
C LEU A 359 -3.16 -7.06 3.28
N ALA A 360 -2.56 -8.09 2.66
CA ALA A 360 -1.23 -8.56 3.01
C ALA A 360 -0.17 -7.46 2.82
N ARG A 361 -0.23 -6.72 1.71
CA ARG A 361 0.64 -5.56 1.46
C ARG A 361 0.43 -4.46 2.51
N GLN A 362 -0.81 -4.15 2.87
CA GLN A 362 -1.09 -3.19 3.95
C GLN A 362 -0.55 -3.66 5.31
N ARG A 363 -0.65 -4.96 5.63
CA ARG A 363 -0.06 -5.54 6.84
C ARG A 363 1.46 -5.38 6.85
N LEU A 364 2.13 -5.68 5.74
CA LEU A 364 3.58 -5.46 5.61
C LEU A 364 3.96 -4.00 5.87
N MET A 365 3.17 -3.04 5.33
CA MET A 365 3.41 -1.62 5.58
C MET A 365 3.25 -1.24 7.06
N THR A 366 2.27 -1.82 7.76
CA THR A 366 2.11 -1.67 9.22
C THR A 366 3.32 -2.23 9.99
N ILE A 367 3.83 -3.40 9.58
CA ILE A 367 5.02 -4.02 10.17
C ILE A 367 6.26 -3.15 9.94
N LEU A 368 6.49 -2.71 8.70
CA LEU A 368 7.61 -1.85 8.32
C LEU A 368 7.61 -0.53 9.11
N GLY A 369 6.43 0.05 9.32
CA GLY A 369 6.23 1.31 10.03
C GLY A 369 6.57 1.28 11.52
N GLY A 370 6.86 0.11 12.10
CA GLY A 370 7.33 0.00 13.47
C GLY A 370 6.23 -0.25 14.51
N LEU A 371 4.96 -0.28 14.11
CA LEU A 371 3.82 -0.24 15.04
C LEU A 371 3.48 -1.56 15.74
N LEU A 372 3.84 -2.69 15.13
CA LEU A 372 3.65 -4.01 15.74
C LEU A 372 4.74 -4.34 16.76
N TRP A 373 5.83 -3.59 16.74
CA TRP A 373 7.00 -3.80 17.58
C TRP A 373 6.86 -2.90 18.81
N THR A 374 5.96 -3.28 19.71
CA THR A 374 5.83 -2.57 21.00
C THR A 374 7.09 -2.77 21.84
N SER A 375 7.35 -1.86 22.79
CA SER A 375 8.56 -1.88 23.63
C SER A 375 8.70 -3.09 24.56
N ASN A 376 7.70 -3.96 24.63
CA ASN A 376 7.76 -5.21 25.37
C ASN A 376 8.17 -6.32 24.42
N VAL A 377 9.45 -6.68 24.47
CA VAL A 377 10.04 -7.72 23.64
C VAL A 377 9.44 -9.07 23.99
N GLY A 378 9.06 -9.85 22.97
CA GLY A 378 8.54 -11.21 23.15
C GLY A 378 7.03 -11.29 23.40
N THR A 379 6.30 -10.20 23.12
CA THR A 379 4.83 -10.21 23.08
C THR A 379 4.31 -11.05 21.90
N SER A 380 3.03 -11.45 21.94
CA SER A 380 2.33 -12.14 20.85
C SER A 380 2.48 -11.41 19.50
N GLY A 381 2.50 -10.08 19.52
CA GLY A 381 2.65 -9.23 18.33
C GLY A 381 3.98 -9.43 17.57
N ASP A 382 5.10 -9.65 18.27
CA ASP A 382 6.40 -9.91 17.63
C ASP A 382 6.37 -11.24 16.86
N VAL A 383 5.80 -12.28 17.49
CA VAL A 383 5.67 -13.62 16.91
C VAL A 383 4.74 -13.60 15.69
N GLU A 384 3.62 -12.87 15.77
CA GLU A 384 2.72 -12.67 14.62
C GLU A 384 3.44 -11.99 13.46
N ALA A 385 4.17 -10.90 13.72
CA ALA A 385 4.85 -10.14 12.70
C ALA A 385 5.92 -10.99 11.98
N TYR A 386 6.67 -11.82 12.71
CA TYR A 386 7.62 -12.74 12.07
C TYR A 386 6.93 -13.85 11.27
N CYS A 387 5.84 -14.42 11.76
CA CYS A 387 5.06 -15.39 10.99
C CYS A 387 4.57 -14.78 9.67
N ASP A 388 4.07 -13.54 9.72
CA ASP A 388 3.61 -12.78 8.55
C ASP A 388 4.75 -12.50 7.58
N LEU A 389 5.89 -12.00 8.08
CA LEU A 389 7.05 -11.70 7.25
C LEU A 389 7.60 -12.94 6.53
N ILE A 390 7.67 -14.09 7.21
CA ILE A 390 8.10 -15.34 6.58
C ILE A 390 7.15 -15.72 5.44
N GLU A 391 5.83 -15.65 5.66
CA GLU A 391 4.86 -15.91 4.58
C GLU A 391 5.06 -14.96 3.40
N PHE A 392 5.23 -13.67 3.70
CA PHE A 392 5.37 -12.63 2.69
C PHE A 392 6.68 -12.70 1.90
N THR A 393 7.65 -13.52 2.32
CA THR A 393 8.85 -13.81 1.50
C THR A 393 8.57 -14.70 0.28
N ARG A 394 7.39 -15.34 0.20
CA ARG A 394 7.02 -16.25 -0.90
C ARG A 394 6.63 -15.48 -2.17
N SER A 395 7.56 -15.35 -3.12
CA SER A 395 7.29 -14.75 -4.44
C SER A 395 6.28 -15.55 -5.27
N GLU A 396 6.03 -16.82 -4.94
CA GLU A 396 4.98 -17.61 -5.63
C GLU A 396 3.56 -17.09 -5.26
N SER A 397 3.41 -16.55 -4.04
CA SER A 397 2.13 -16.09 -3.49
C SER A 397 1.95 -14.57 -3.59
N TYR A 398 3.04 -13.82 -3.56
CA TYR A 398 3.11 -12.36 -3.45
C TYR A 398 3.98 -11.74 -4.55
N ASP A 399 3.90 -10.42 -4.74
CA ASP A 399 4.77 -9.73 -5.68
C ASP A 399 6.24 -9.69 -5.20
N ASP A 400 7.18 -9.63 -6.14
CA ASP A 400 8.63 -9.66 -5.85
C ASP A 400 9.08 -8.50 -4.95
N GLU A 401 8.45 -7.34 -5.09
CA GLU A 401 8.74 -6.18 -4.26
C GLU A 401 8.38 -6.46 -2.79
N MET A 402 7.23 -7.07 -2.54
CA MET A 402 6.74 -7.47 -1.23
C MET A 402 7.62 -8.55 -0.60
N ALA A 403 8.06 -9.54 -1.39
CA ALA A 403 8.99 -10.57 -0.94
C ALA A 403 10.35 -9.98 -0.54
N ALA A 404 10.93 -9.13 -1.39
CA ALA A 404 12.20 -8.47 -1.10
C ALA A 404 12.10 -7.49 0.08
N LEU A 405 10.98 -6.76 0.21
CA LEU A 405 10.75 -5.84 1.31
C LEU A 405 10.59 -6.58 2.64
N SER A 406 9.89 -7.72 2.65
CA SER A 406 9.75 -8.58 3.84
C SER A 406 11.10 -9.11 4.31
N THR A 407 11.93 -9.58 3.39
CA THR A 407 13.32 -9.99 3.66
C THR A 407 14.14 -8.85 4.25
N LEU A 408 14.04 -7.64 3.69
CA LEU A 408 14.73 -6.46 4.20
C LEU A 408 14.27 -6.10 5.63
N VAL A 409 12.98 -6.23 5.93
CA VAL A 409 12.44 -6.01 7.28
C VAL A 409 12.99 -7.04 8.27
N ILE A 410 13.01 -8.32 7.89
CA ILE A 410 13.62 -9.39 8.71
C ILE A 410 15.08 -9.04 9.02
N LEU A 411 15.87 -8.69 8.00
CA LEU A 411 17.28 -8.33 8.18
C LEU A 411 17.47 -7.11 9.08
N LYS A 412 16.67 -6.06 8.88
CA LYS A 412 16.67 -4.86 9.76
C LYS A 412 16.43 -5.26 11.22
N ARG A 413 15.52 -6.19 11.47
CA ARG A 413 15.16 -6.64 12.83
C ARG A 413 16.27 -7.47 13.47
N VAL A 414 16.88 -8.37 12.71
CA VAL A 414 18.06 -9.14 13.17
C VAL A 414 19.20 -8.22 13.60
N ILE A 415 19.40 -7.08 12.93
CA ILE A 415 20.48 -6.13 13.24
C ILE A 415 20.16 -5.21 14.43
N ILE A 416 18.91 -4.73 14.55
CA ILE A 416 18.56 -3.64 15.48
C ILE A 416 18.31 -4.13 16.92
N ALA A 417 17.89 -5.38 17.15
CA ALA A 417 17.46 -5.82 18.47
C ALA A 417 17.74 -7.31 18.77
N SER A 418 18.69 -7.56 19.68
CA SER A 418 19.04 -8.89 20.18
C SER A 418 17.84 -9.66 20.73
N ASP A 419 16.94 -8.95 21.42
CA ASP A 419 15.83 -9.57 22.12
C ASP A 419 14.68 -9.89 21.14
N HIS A 420 14.40 -9.02 20.17
CA HIS A 420 13.41 -9.32 19.11
C HIS A 420 13.89 -10.44 18.18
N ALA A 421 15.21 -10.63 18.05
CA ALA A 421 15.77 -11.77 17.33
C ALA A 421 15.45 -13.11 18.02
N GLN A 422 15.20 -13.13 19.34
CA GLN A 422 14.77 -14.35 20.05
C GLN A 422 13.35 -14.77 19.66
N ALA A 423 12.42 -13.82 19.51
CA ALA A 423 11.07 -14.14 19.01
C ALA A 423 11.15 -14.70 17.58
N PHE A 424 11.99 -14.11 16.73
CA PHE A 424 12.22 -14.64 15.38
C PHE A 424 12.84 -16.04 15.40
N LEU A 425 13.85 -16.25 16.24
CA LEU A 425 14.51 -17.54 16.43
C LEU A 425 13.49 -18.63 16.78
N LYS A 426 12.57 -18.36 17.71
CA LYS A 426 11.48 -19.30 18.08
C LYS A 426 10.56 -19.63 16.90
N VAL A 427 10.28 -18.67 16.02
CA VAL A 427 9.40 -18.87 14.86
C VAL A 427 10.12 -19.65 13.76
N ILE A 428 11.35 -19.26 13.41
CA ILE A 428 12.07 -19.83 12.27
C ILE A 428 12.56 -21.26 12.54
N THR A 429 12.92 -21.58 13.79
CA THR A 429 13.32 -22.95 14.20
C THR A 429 12.19 -23.96 14.15
N ARG A 430 10.93 -23.50 14.18
CA ARG A 430 9.71 -24.30 13.98
C ARG A 430 9.23 -24.28 12.52
N GLY A 431 9.91 -23.54 11.65
CA GLY A 431 9.58 -23.42 10.23
C GLY A 431 9.91 -24.69 9.44
N SER A 432 9.35 -24.78 8.23
CA SER A 432 9.74 -25.84 7.29
C SER A 432 11.15 -25.59 6.76
N GLN A 433 11.79 -26.64 6.23
CA GLN A 433 13.10 -26.52 5.55
C GLN A 433 13.08 -25.46 4.43
N GLU A 434 11.98 -25.39 3.68
CA GLU A 434 11.77 -24.42 2.60
C GLU A 434 11.69 -22.99 3.12
N ASP A 435 11.00 -22.76 4.25
CA ASP A 435 10.93 -21.42 4.86
C ASP A 435 12.32 -20.97 5.34
N VAL A 436 13.06 -21.87 5.98
CA VAL A 436 14.43 -21.62 6.44
C VAL A 436 15.33 -21.26 5.27
N HIS A 437 15.35 -22.10 4.23
CA HIS A 437 16.14 -21.85 3.03
C HIS A 437 15.81 -20.49 2.40
N ARG A 438 14.52 -20.21 2.18
CA ARG A 438 14.05 -18.95 1.56
C ARG A 438 14.47 -17.72 2.36
N VAL A 439 14.26 -17.74 3.67
CA VAL A 439 14.54 -16.59 4.53
C VAL A 439 16.05 -16.32 4.61
N PHE A 440 16.86 -17.36 4.80
CA PHE A 440 18.32 -17.20 4.83
C PHE A 440 18.88 -16.80 3.46
N SER A 441 18.35 -17.34 2.36
CA SER A 441 18.75 -16.96 1.01
C SER A 441 18.50 -15.47 0.76
N GLY A 442 17.32 -14.99 1.18
CA GLY A 442 16.99 -13.56 1.11
C GLY A 442 17.91 -12.70 1.97
N ILE A 443 18.19 -13.10 3.21
CA ILE A 443 19.12 -12.39 4.11
C ILE A 443 20.51 -12.28 3.49
N VAL A 444 21.06 -13.40 3.00
CA VAL A 444 22.38 -13.46 2.35
C VAL A 444 22.41 -12.57 1.12
N TRP A 445 21.37 -12.63 0.29
CA TRP A 445 21.26 -11.81 -0.90
C TRP A 445 21.28 -10.30 -0.58
N VAL A 446 20.40 -9.83 0.31
CA VAL A 446 20.37 -8.40 0.67
C VAL A 446 21.67 -7.95 1.32
N TRP A 447 22.33 -8.83 2.08
CA TRP A 447 23.64 -8.55 2.68
C TRP A 447 24.76 -8.44 1.64
N LEU A 448 24.79 -9.32 0.65
CA LEU A 448 25.72 -9.26 -0.46
C LEU A 448 25.50 -8.00 -1.32
N GLU A 449 24.26 -7.59 -1.57
CA GLU A 449 23.94 -6.32 -2.23
C GLU A 449 24.50 -5.13 -1.42
N CYS A 450 24.33 -5.15 -0.11
CA CYS A 450 24.91 -4.13 0.78
C CYS A 450 26.44 -4.09 0.68
N THR A 451 27.08 -5.26 0.65
CA THR A 451 28.54 -5.38 0.52
C THR A 451 29.04 -4.89 -0.84
N ALA A 452 28.29 -5.16 -1.91
CA ALA A 452 28.58 -4.68 -3.26
C ALA A 452 28.53 -3.15 -3.34
N ASP A 453 27.49 -2.53 -2.80
CA ASP A 453 27.34 -1.07 -2.70
C ASP A 453 28.49 -0.44 -1.89
N GLN A 454 28.88 -1.05 -0.76
CA GLN A 454 30.03 -0.61 0.04
C GLN A 454 31.33 -0.64 -0.78
N LEU A 455 31.61 -1.75 -1.47
CA LEU A 455 32.82 -1.89 -2.28
C LEU A 455 32.86 -0.90 -3.44
N GLN A 456 31.72 -0.65 -4.09
CA GLN A 456 31.63 0.35 -5.16
C GLN A 456 31.96 1.75 -4.64
N LYS A 457 31.41 2.14 -3.47
CA LYS A 457 31.71 3.42 -2.83
C LYS A 457 33.18 3.55 -2.43
N ILE A 458 33.78 2.48 -1.90
CA ILE A 458 35.21 2.45 -1.55
C ILE A 458 36.09 2.67 -2.79
N ASN A 459 35.80 1.96 -3.89
CA ASN A 459 36.55 2.12 -5.14
C ASN A 459 36.40 3.55 -5.70
N GLN A 460 35.18 4.10 -5.74
CA GLN A 460 34.94 5.48 -6.18
C GLN A 460 35.70 6.51 -5.35
N MET A 461 35.77 6.32 -4.03
CA MET A 461 36.56 7.20 -3.15
C MET A 461 38.07 7.08 -3.40
N ALA A 462 38.57 5.89 -3.76
CA ALA A 462 39.98 5.68 -4.09
C ALA A 462 40.35 6.33 -5.44
N ASP A 463 39.49 6.19 -6.46
CA ASP A 463 39.69 6.80 -7.78
C ASP A 463 39.69 8.34 -7.69
N ASN A 464 38.79 8.92 -6.88
CA ASN A 464 38.76 10.36 -6.63
C ASN A 464 40.00 10.89 -5.88
N ARG A 465 40.67 10.06 -5.08
CA ARG A 465 41.92 10.44 -4.39
C ARG A 465 43.15 10.32 -5.29
N ASN A 466 43.15 9.37 -6.21
CA ASN A 466 44.22 9.18 -7.18
C ASN A 466 44.10 10.11 -8.40
N GLY A 467 42.91 10.66 -8.67
CA GLY A 467 42.65 11.66 -9.71
C GLY A 467 43.09 13.09 -9.40
N GLY A 468 44.09 13.28 -8.52
CA GLY A 468 44.58 14.61 -8.15
C GLY A 468 45.31 15.34 -9.29
N ALA A 469 44.80 16.53 -9.63
CA ALA A 469 45.44 17.63 -10.37
C ALA A 469 45.64 17.48 -11.89
N MET A 470 44.58 17.72 -12.68
CA MET A 470 44.71 18.56 -13.88
C MET A 470 43.42 19.30 -14.23
N ALA A 471 43.60 20.60 -14.49
CA ALA A 471 42.66 21.61 -14.97
C ALA A 471 41.53 22.04 -14.04
N ILE A 472 41.76 23.19 -13.37
CA ILE A 472 40.71 24.19 -13.16
C ILE A 472 40.42 24.80 -14.54
N PRO A 473 39.22 24.64 -15.13
CA PRO A 473 38.76 25.57 -16.14
C PRO A 473 38.12 26.74 -15.39
N PHE A 474 38.82 27.87 -15.37
CA PHE A 474 38.15 29.16 -15.28
C PHE A 474 37.13 29.28 -16.43
N ASP A 475 36.01 29.94 -16.15
CA ASP A 475 35.00 30.45 -17.09
C ASP A 475 33.98 29.47 -17.73
N LYS A 476 32.74 29.44 -17.22
CA LYS A 476 31.68 30.41 -17.58
C LYS A 476 30.36 30.09 -16.87
N LYS A 477 29.70 31.13 -16.38
CA LYS A 477 28.30 31.13 -15.95
C LYS A 477 27.40 30.70 -17.12
N THR A 478 27.01 29.44 -17.19
CA THR A 478 25.78 29.02 -17.86
C THR A 478 24.90 28.39 -16.79
N GLY A 479 23.72 28.97 -16.60
CA GLY A 479 22.72 28.51 -15.63
C GLY A 479 22.32 27.07 -15.94
N VAL A 480 22.98 26.12 -15.29
CA VAL A 480 22.47 24.76 -15.15
C VAL A 480 21.36 24.85 -14.13
N VAL A 481 20.13 24.87 -14.64
CA VAL A 481 18.92 24.62 -13.86
C VAL A 481 19.18 23.37 -13.01
N PRO A 482 18.98 23.39 -11.68
CA PRO A 482 19.16 22.20 -10.88
C PRO A 482 18.28 21.10 -11.48
N VAL A 483 18.92 20.05 -11.98
CA VAL A 483 18.27 18.83 -12.43
C VAL A 483 17.35 18.42 -11.29
N VAL A 484 16.05 18.49 -11.52
CA VAL A 484 15.02 18.06 -10.58
C VAL A 484 15.35 16.62 -10.22
N SER A 485 15.76 16.42 -8.98
CA SER A 485 16.24 15.14 -8.47
C SER A 485 15.32 13.99 -8.89
N GLU A 486 15.88 12.94 -9.47
CA GLU A 486 15.23 11.66 -9.82
C GLU A 486 14.62 10.92 -8.59
N SER A 487 14.53 11.56 -7.44
CA SER A 487 14.02 11.00 -6.19
C SER A 487 12.54 10.62 -6.25
N ASN A 488 11.78 11.13 -7.22
CA ASN A 488 10.35 10.83 -7.36
C ASN A 488 10.04 9.49 -8.04
N GLN A 489 11.02 8.81 -8.67
CA GLN A 489 10.78 7.55 -9.39
C GLN A 489 11.29 6.28 -8.69
N ARG A 490 12.02 6.38 -7.58
CA ARG A 490 12.51 5.19 -6.86
C ARG A 490 11.37 4.44 -6.18
N SER A 491 11.34 3.12 -6.33
CA SER A 491 10.40 2.23 -5.64
C SER A 491 10.54 2.35 -4.11
N LEU A 492 9.54 1.88 -3.35
CA LEU A 492 9.63 1.89 -1.89
C LEU A 492 10.82 1.01 -1.44
N LEU A 493 10.98 -0.16 -2.08
CA LEU A 493 12.09 -1.06 -1.80
C LEU A 493 13.45 -0.39 -1.98
N ASP A 494 13.67 0.31 -3.10
CA ASP A 494 14.96 0.96 -3.37
C ASP A 494 15.29 2.04 -2.34
N ARG A 495 14.28 2.81 -1.90
CA ARG A 495 14.45 3.82 -0.85
C ARG A 495 14.82 3.17 0.47
N GLU A 496 14.11 2.11 0.85
CA GLU A 496 14.34 1.40 2.10
C GLU A 496 15.67 0.64 2.11
N LYS A 497 16.11 0.09 0.96
CA LYS A 497 17.44 -0.51 0.78
C LYS A 497 18.53 0.54 0.89
N ALA A 498 18.42 1.67 0.19
CA ALA A 498 19.41 2.74 0.25
C ALA A 498 19.57 3.28 1.68
N ALA A 499 18.46 3.53 2.38
CA ALA A 499 18.48 3.97 3.78
C ALA A 499 19.12 2.92 4.71
N PHE A 500 18.84 1.63 4.46
CA PHE A 500 19.45 0.53 5.19
C PHE A 500 20.96 0.43 4.94
N PHE A 501 21.40 0.42 3.68
CA PHE A 501 22.82 0.31 3.31
C PHE A 501 23.62 1.48 3.87
N GLN A 502 23.08 2.70 3.79
CA GLN A 502 23.71 3.87 4.41
C GLN A 502 23.88 3.72 5.93
N LYS A 503 22.89 3.14 6.62
CA LYS A 503 22.94 2.95 8.07
C LYS A 503 23.92 1.86 8.49
N VAL A 504 24.07 0.80 7.69
CA VAL A 504 24.91 -0.36 8.00
C VAL A 504 26.35 -0.23 7.49
N HIS A 505 26.61 0.72 6.59
CA HIS A 505 27.92 0.95 6.01
C HIS A 505 29.04 1.06 7.06
N GLY A 506 29.98 0.11 7.04
CA GLY A 506 31.14 0.08 7.96
C GLY A 506 30.82 -0.31 9.41
N LEU A 507 29.61 -0.83 9.70
CA LEU A 507 29.24 -1.29 11.04
C LEU A 507 29.51 -2.80 11.20
N ASP A 508 30.67 -3.13 11.76
CA ASP A 508 31.03 -4.51 12.13
C ASP A 508 29.99 -5.15 13.07
N SER A 509 29.35 -4.35 13.93
CA SER A 509 28.29 -4.81 14.81
C SER A 509 27.10 -5.38 14.06
N ALA A 510 26.70 -4.80 12.92
CA ALA A 510 25.58 -5.30 12.13
C ALA A 510 25.89 -6.67 11.52
N LEU A 511 27.08 -6.83 10.94
CA LEU A 511 27.56 -8.11 10.44
C LEU A 511 27.58 -9.16 11.56
N PHE A 512 28.15 -8.82 12.72
CA PHE A 512 28.23 -9.74 13.85
C PHE A 512 26.85 -10.12 14.37
N SER A 513 25.87 -9.21 14.39
CA SER A 513 24.48 -9.54 14.73
C SER A 513 23.91 -10.57 13.76
N VAL A 514 24.12 -10.42 12.45
CA VAL A 514 23.62 -11.37 11.43
C VAL A 514 24.29 -12.73 11.58
N ILE A 515 25.62 -12.78 11.74
CA ILE A 515 26.37 -14.03 11.91
C ILE A 515 25.95 -14.73 13.21
N THR A 516 25.88 -13.99 14.32
CA THR A 516 25.51 -14.54 15.63
C THR A 516 24.07 -15.07 15.63
N PHE A 517 23.15 -14.32 15.03
CA PHE A 517 21.77 -14.78 14.87
C PHE A 517 21.70 -16.09 14.07
N THR A 518 22.46 -16.17 12.98
CA THR A 518 22.50 -17.35 12.12
C THR A 518 23.11 -18.56 12.84
N ALA A 519 24.18 -18.34 13.59
CA ALA A 519 24.80 -19.36 14.43
C ALA A 519 23.82 -19.89 15.49
N ASN A 520 23.12 -18.99 16.18
CA ASN A 520 22.09 -19.35 17.17
C ASN A 520 20.94 -20.13 16.52
N CYS A 521 20.50 -19.76 15.31
CA CYS A 521 19.50 -20.50 14.55
C CYS A 521 19.99 -21.93 14.26
N ALA A 522 21.18 -22.07 13.69
CA ALA A 522 21.74 -23.37 13.37
C ALA A 522 21.91 -24.25 14.63
N ALA A 523 22.43 -23.69 15.72
CA ALA A 523 22.60 -24.41 16.99
C ALA A 523 21.26 -24.84 17.63
N SER A 524 20.20 -24.04 17.45
CA SER A 524 18.87 -24.33 18.01
C SER A 524 18.09 -25.35 17.17
N MET A 525 18.53 -25.64 15.94
CA MET A 525 17.88 -26.63 15.08
C MET A 525 18.37 -28.04 15.42
N GLY A 526 17.50 -28.83 16.03
CA GLY A 526 17.78 -30.23 16.34
C GLY A 526 17.88 -31.15 15.11
N ASN A 527 17.37 -30.72 13.95
CA ASN A 527 17.37 -31.50 12.71
C ASN A 527 18.52 -31.08 11.77
N ALA A 528 19.34 -32.04 11.37
CA ALA A 528 20.42 -31.85 10.41
C ALA A 528 19.92 -31.34 9.04
N SER A 529 18.74 -31.76 8.56
CA SER A 529 18.23 -31.30 7.26
C SER A 529 17.85 -29.82 7.26
N THR A 530 17.34 -29.30 8.38
CA THR A 530 17.03 -27.87 8.51
C THR A 530 18.31 -27.04 8.60
N ARG A 531 19.35 -27.53 9.28
CA ARG A 531 20.67 -26.89 9.26
C ARG A 531 21.28 -26.91 7.86
N GLN A 532 21.13 -28.02 7.13
CA GLN A 532 21.59 -28.09 5.74
C GLN A 532 20.91 -27.04 4.86
N ALA A 533 19.61 -26.78 5.06
CA ALA A 533 18.94 -25.70 4.34
C ALA A 533 19.50 -24.30 4.62
N ILE A 534 20.09 -24.06 5.81
CA ILE A 534 20.83 -22.83 6.08
C ILE A 534 22.13 -22.79 5.26
N VAL A 535 22.84 -23.92 5.14
CA VAL A 535 24.05 -24.05 4.33
C VAL A 535 23.74 -23.83 2.85
N ASP A 536 22.72 -24.53 2.33
CA ASP A 536 22.26 -24.48 0.94
C ASP A 536 21.77 -23.07 0.55
N ALA A 537 21.22 -22.32 1.53
CA ALA A 537 20.86 -20.92 1.36
C ALA A 537 22.06 -19.96 1.17
N GLY A 538 23.29 -20.47 1.23
CA GLY A 538 24.51 -19.72 0.97
C GLY A 538 25.04 -18.94 2.17
N VAL A 539 24.65 -19.29 3.40
CA VAL A 539 25.06 -18.57 4.63
C VAL A 539 26.57 -18.48 4.82
N LEU A 540 27.35 -19.40 4.25
CA LEU A 540 28.81 -19.35 4.25
C LEU A 540 29.37 -18.10 3.57
N ALA A 541 28.62 -17.46 2.66
CA ALA A 541 28.98 -16.16 2.11
C ALA A 541 29.09 -15.08 3.19
N LEU A 542 28.36 -15.19 4.32
CA LEU A 542 28.49 -14.25 5.44
C LEU A 542 29.89 -14.28 6.05
N VAL A 543 30.50 -15.47 6.20
CA VAL A 543 31.88 -15.62 6.67
C VAL A 543 32.83 -14.91 5.71
N LEU A 544 32.65 -15.09 4.40
CA LEU A 544 33.48 -14.43 3.40
C LEU A 544 33.32 -12.90 3.42
N THR A 545 32.09 -12.39 3.56
CA THR A 545 31.84 -10.94 3.69
C THR A 545 32.48 -10.34 4.94
N ALA A 546 32.74 -11.16 5.98
CA ALA A 546 33.43 -10.71 7.16
C ALA A 546 34.90 -10.36 6.94
N PHE A 547 35.52 -10.74 5.82
CA PHE A 547 36.91 -10.45 5.55
C PHE A 547 37.11 -9.56 4.32
N VAL A 548 36.04 -8.94 3.80
CA VAL A 548 36.12 -8.03 2.67
C VAL A 548 36.92 -6.78 3.03
N CYS A 549 37.97 -6.51 2.24
CA CYS A 549 38.82 -5.33 2.36
C CYS A 549 39.42 -4.94 1.00
N ALA A 550 40.42 -4.07 1.00
CA ALA A 550 41.13 -3.68 -0.23
C ALA A 550 41.81 -4.88 -0.93
N ASP A 551 42.36 -5.81 -0.15
CA ASP A 551 43.13 -6.96 -0.66
C ASP A 551 42.25 -8.18 -1.00
N TYR A 552 41.02 -8.21 -0.50
CA TYR A 552 40.10 -9.31 -0.71
C TYR A 552 38.71 -8.80 -1.07
N LYS A 553 38.32 -9.06 -2.33
CA LYS A 553 37.04 -8.66 -2.90
C LYS A 553 36.28 -9.91 -3.33
N LEU A 554 34.98 -9.96 -3.08
CA LEU A 554 34.11 -11.10 -3.43
C LEU A 554 33.66 -11.02 -4.89
N GLY A 555 34.61 -11.13 -5.82
CA GLY A 555 34.36 -10.92 -7.24
C GLY A 555 33.23 -11.81 -7.77
N THR A 556 33.37 -13.12 -7.60
CA THR A 556 32.44 -14.11 -8.17
C THR A 556 31.07 -14.10 -7.52
N LEU A 557 30.96 -13.68 -6.25
CA LEU A 557 29.69 -13.61 -5.52
C LEU A 557 28.92 -12.32 -5.78
N ILE A 558 29.62 -11.22 -6.12
CA ILE A 558 29.01 -9.90 -6.35
C ILE A 558 28.71 -9.66 -7.83
N GLU A 559 29.45 -10.30 -8.74
CA GLU A 559 29.29 -10.10 -10.18
C GLU A 559 27.85 -10.32 -10.71
N PRO A 560 27.11 -11.36 -10.26
CA PRO A 560 25.71 -11.54 -10.65
C PRO A 560 24.82 -10.34 -10.28
N MET A 561 25.11 -9.67 -9.16
CA MET A 561 24.35 -8.50 -8.69
C MET A 561 24.62 -7.27 -9.56
N ARG A 562 25.88 -7.05 -9.94
CA ARG A 562 26.26 -5.95 -10.84
C ARG A 562 25.64 -6.11 -12.22
N GLN A 563 25.59 -7.34 -12.73
CA GLN A 563 24.97 -7.64 -14.02
C GLN A 563 23.45 -7.41 -13.98
N ALA A 564 22.79 -7.77 -12.88
CA ALA A 564 21.36 -7.49 -12.69
C ALA A 564 21.05 -5.98 -12.69
N GLU A 565 21.86 -5.16 -12.02
CA GLU A 565 21.70 -3.69 -12.03
C GLU A 565 21.96 -3.08 -13.42
N ALA A 566 23.00 -3.54 -14.11
CA ALA A 566 23.31 -3.08 -15.47
C ALA A 566 22.19 -3.40 -16.48
N SER A 567 21.48 -4.53 -16.28
CA SER A 567 20.35 -4.91 -17.14
C SER A 567 19.11 -4.02 -16.96
N LYS A 568 18.88 -3.49 -15.74
CA LYS A 568 17.76 -2.56 -15.45
C LYS A 568 17.94 -1.17 -16.06
N ALA A 569 19.18 -0.77 -16.35
CA ALA A 569 19.50 0.53 -16.94
C ALA A 569 19.25 0.60 -18.46
N ARG A 570 18.93 -0.53 -19.12
CA ARG A 570 18.59 -0.56 -20.55
C ARG A 570 17.08 -0.69 -20.72
N PRO A 571 16.42 0.21 -21.48
CA PRO A 571 15.02 0.07 -21.83
C PRO A 571 14.88 -1.07 -22.85
N SER A 572 14.82 -2.31 -22.37
CA SER A 572 14.60 -3.48 -23.22
C SER A 572 13.10 -3.68 -23.41
N GLY A 573 12.63 -3.46 -24.65
CA GLY A 573 11.30 -3.87 -25.08
C GLY A 573 11.19 -5.41 -25.06
N ASN A 574 10.02 -5.89 -24.63
CA ASN A 574 9.51 -7.26 -24.74
C ASN A 574 10.52 -8.40 -24.50
N ASN A 575 10.42 -9.04 -23.34
CA ASN A 575 10.35 -10.50 -23.28
C ASN A 575 9.78 -10.95 -21.94
N ASN A 576 8.87 -11.93 -22.01
CA ASN A 576 8.42 -12.74 -20.88
C ASN A 576 9.65 -13.38 -20.22
N GLN A 577 10.09 -12.87 -19.09
CA GLN A 577 11.01 -13.58 -18.22
C GLN A 577 10.19 -14.41 -17.23
N ASP A 578 10.38 -15.73 -17.33
CA ASP A 578 9.96 -16.69 -16.32
C ASP A 578 10.42 -16.24 -14.93
N ALA A 579 9.53 -16.47 -13.97
CA ALA A 579 9.51 -15.88 -12.65
C ALA A 579 10.82 -16.06 -11.83
N SER A 580 11.29 -14.93 -11.29
CA SER A 580 11.51 -14.72 -9.85
C SER A 580 12.14 -15.88 -9.06
N VAL A 581 13.39 -16.18 -9.35
CA VAL A 581 14.26 -16.88 -8.37
C VAL A 581 15.33 -15.88 -7.94
N ILE A 582 15.32 -15.50 -6.66
CA ILE A 582 16.43 -14.78 -6.05
C ILE A 582 17.69 -15.64 -6.29
N PRO A 583 18.70 -15.18 -7.04
CA PRO A 583 19.84 -16.01 -7.37
C PRO A 583 20.58 -16.39 -6.08
N THR A 584 20.56 -17.65 -5.67
CA THR A 584 21.35 -18.08 -4.52
C THR A 584 22.82 -18.21 -4.90
N PRO A 585 23.77 -17.79 -4.05
CA PRO A 585 25.18 -18.05 -4.27
C PRO A 585 25.42 -19.54 -4.44
N THR A 586 26.04 -19.93 -5.56
CA THR A 586 26.32 -21.36 -5.79
C THR A 586 27.42 -21.85 -4.84
N PRO A 587 27.36 -23.11 -4.38
CA PRO A 587 28.45 -23.70 -3.59
C PRO A 587 29.82 -23.58 -4.25
N ALA A 588 29.87 -23.67 -5.59
CA ALA A 588 31.09 -23.48 -6.37
C ALA A 588 31.67 -22.06 -6.22
N SER A 589 30.84 -21.01 -6.33
CA SER A 589 31.27 -19.62 -6.13
C SER A 589 31.74 -19.37 -4.69
N ILE A 590 31.04 -19.93 -3.69
CA ILE A 590 31.44 -19.82 -2.28
C ILE A 590 32.81 -20.49 -2.07
N ASN A 591 33.01 -21.71 -2.59
CA ASN A 591 34.24 -22.45 -2.41
C ASN A 591 35.44 -21.82 -3.15
N ALA A 592 35.22 -21.19 -4.30
CA ALA A 592 36.25 -20.46 -5.03
C ALA A 592 36.78 -19.26 -4.21
N GLU A 593 35.88 -18.47 -3.65
CA GLU A 593 36.23 -17.33 -2.77
C GLU A 593 36.86 -17.81 -1.46
N ALA A 594 36.31 -18.86 -0.84
CA ALA A 594 36.86 -19.46 0.37
C ALA A 594 38.28 -19.99 0.17
N SER A 595 38.57 -20.62 -0.98
CA SER A 595 39.92 -21.07 -1.33
C SER A 595 40.91 -19.92 -1.33
N THR A 596 40.54 -18.79 -1.94
CA THR A 596 41.37 -17.57 -1.97
C THR A 596 41.59 -17.02 -0.56
N LEU A 597 40.52 -16.87 0.21
CA LEU A 597 40.60 -16.34 1.57
C LEU A 597 41.41 -17.23 2.51
N SER A 598 41.33 -18.57 2.36
CA SER A 598 42.07 -19.53 3.18
C SER A 598 43.59 -19.36 3.08
N VAL A 599 44.09 -18.81 1.96
CA VAL A 599 45.52 -18.48 1.80
C VAL A 599 45.82 -17.10 2.38
N LEU A 600 44.97 -16.11 2.09
CA LEU A 600 45.18 -14.72 2.49
C LEU A 600 45.13 -14.51 4.01
N VAL A 601 44.25 -15.23 4.71
CA VAL A 601 44.02 -15.07 6.16
C VAL A 601 45.29 -15.33 6.98
N HIS A 602 46.21 -16.17 6.47
CA HIS A 602 47.49 -16.48 7.11
C HIS A 602 48.63 -15.54 6.68
N ASN A 603 48.39 -14.63 5.73
CA ASN A 603 49.39 -13.66 5.32
C ASN A 603 49.50 -12.53 6.36
N PRO A 604 50.69 -12.28 6.94
CA PRO A 604 50.87 -11.19 7.91
C PRO A 604 50.52 -9.80 7.38
N SER A 605 50.68 -9.53 6.07
CA SER A 605 50.30 -8.23 5.50
C SER A 605 48.78 -8.05 5.47
N PHE A 606 48.04 -9.10 5.11
CA PHE A 606 46.59 -9.11 5.16
C PHE A 606 46.08 -8.91 6.58
N GLN A 607 46.66 -9.63 7.55
CA GLN A 607 46.30 -9.48 8.96
C GLN A 607 46.57 -8.07 9.50
N ARG A 608 47.65 -7.39 9.07
CA ARG A 608 47.97 -6.02 9.48
C ARG A 608 46.94 -4.99 9.01
N ASN A 609 46.28 -5.24 7.89
CA ASN A 609 45.20 -4.37 7.40
C ASN A 609 43.97 -4.41 8.29
N TRP A 610 43.89 -5.43 9.15
CA TRP A 610 42.94 -5.51 10.23
C TRP A 610 43.62 -5.13 11.55
N GLN A 611 43.01 -4.25 12.34
CA GLN A 611 43.46 -4.05 13.72
C GLN A 611 43.41 -5.41 14.44
N LYS A 612 44.49 -5.81 15.14
CA LYS A 612 44.64 -7.17 15.73
C LYS A 612 43.38 -7.65 16.47
N SER A 613 42.75 -6.78 17.27
CA SER A 613 41.52 -7.08 18.01
C SER A 613 40.31 -7.34 17.10
N LYS A 614 40.15 -6.57 16.02
CA LYS A 614 39.05 -6.74 15.05
C LYS A 614 39.19 -8.04 14.26
N PHE A 615 40.41 -8.39 13.86
CA PHE A 615 40.67 -9.65 13.15
C PHE A 615 40.32 -10.86 14.02
N ALA A 616 40.81 -10.86 15.28
CA ALA A 616 40.52 -11.92 16.23
C ALA A 616 39.02 -12.05 16.54
N GLN A 617 38.30 -10.92 16.63
CA GLN A 617 36.86 -10.91 16.83
C GLN A 617 36.10 -11.52 15.64
N ARG A 618 36.47 -11.14 14.40
CA ARG A 618 35.86 -11.71 13.17
C ARG A 618 36.06 -13.23 13.10
N ILE A 619 37.28 -13.70 13.36
CA ILE A 619 37.59 -15.12 13.44
C ILE A 619 36.68 -15.81 14.46
N ASN A 620 36.59 -15.29 15.69
CA ASN A 620 35.79 -15.91 16.74
C ASN A 620 34.30 -15.99 16.40
N VAL A 621 33.72 -14.92 15.84
CA VAL A 621 32.31 -14.88 15.45
C VAL A 621 32.04 -15.84 14.30
N CYS A 622 32.93 -15.92 13.30
CA CYS A 622 32.81 -16.86 12.19
C CYS A 622 33.01 -18.31 12.65
N ALA A 623 33.95 -18.58 13.56
CA ALA A 623 34.17 -19.90 14.14
C ALA A 623 32.93 -20.42 14.89
N GLY A 624 32.25 -19.52 15.62
CA GLY A 624 30.97 -19.82 16.27
C GLY A 624 29.92 -20.30 15.25
N LEU A 625 29.74 -19.56 14.16
CA LEU A 625 28.84 -19.96 13.06
C LEU A 625 29.24 -21.31 12.46
N MET A 626 30.52 -21.52 12.18
CA MET A 626 31.01 -22.77 11.60
C MET A 626 30.74 -23.99 12.50
N THR A 627 30.94 -23.83 13.81
CA THR A 627 30.67 -24.89 14.80
C THR A 627 29.17 -25.20 14.87
N SER A 628 28.30 -24.20 14.74
CA SER A 628 26.85 -24.38 14.75
C SER A 628 26.32 -25.01 13.46
N LEU A 629 26.90 -24.69 12.29
CA LEU A 629 26.51 -25.29 11.01
C LEU A 629 27.01 -26.72 10.88
N PHE A 630 28.23 -26.99 11.37
CA PHE A 630 28.90 -28.28 11.22
C PHE A 630 29.39 -28.82 12.58
N PRO A 631 28.48 -29.34 13.41
CA PRO A 631 28.85 -29.91 14.70
C PRO A 631 29.80 -31.11 14.52
N ALA A 632 30.76 -31.26 15.45
CA ALA A 632 31.82 -32.26 15.39
C ALA A 632 31.33 -33.72 15.35
N THR A 633 30.07 -33.97 15.74
CA THR A 633 29.43 -35.29 15.73
C THR A 633 29.00 -35.75 14.33
N GLU A 634 29.07 -34.89 13.31
CA GLU A 634 28.53 -35.13 11.95
C GLU A 634 29.65 -35.14 10.88
N THR A 635 30.64 -36.01 11.05
CA THR A 635 31.90 -36.04 10.27
C THR A 635 31.83 -36.66 8.87
N GLY A 636 30.66 -37.09 8.38
CA GLY A 636 30.54 -37.92 7.16
C GLY A 636 29.74 -37.35 5.98
N GLY A 637 29.80 -36.04 5.70
CA GLY A 637 28.93 -35.38 4.69
C GLY A 637 29.60 -34.93 3.39
N GLN A 638 28.76 -34.63 2.37
CA GLN A 638 29.13 -34.05 1.06
C GLN A 638 29.90 -32.72 1.16
N ASP A 639 29.84 -32.04 2.32
CA ASP A 639 30.46 -30.74 2.56
C ASP A 639 31.88 -30.81 3.17
N ALA A 640 32.56 -31.96 3.13
CA ALA A 640 33.89 -32.12 3.73
C ALA A 640 34.92 -31.10 3.21
N VAL A 641 34.91 -30.81 1.90
CA VAL A 641 35.81 -29.81 1.27
C VAL A 641 35.47 -28.41 1.75
N THR A 642 34.19 -28.04 1.71
CA THR A 642 33.68 -26.75 2.19
C THR A 642 34.07 -26.56 3.67
N ARG A 643 33.81 -27.55 4.51
CA ARG A 643 34.17 -27.54 5.93
C ARG A 643 35.68 -27.36 6.14
N GLY A 644 36.52 -28.06 5.37
CA GLY A 644 37.98 -27.93 5.45
C GLY A 644 38.49 -26.54 5.05
N LEU A 645 37.91 -25.93 4.01
CA LEU A 645 38.27 -24.57 3.59
C LEU A 645 37.93 -23.55 4.67
N PHE A 646 36.71 -23.60 5.19
CA PHE A 646 36.26 -22.65 6.21
C PHE A 646 36.91 -22.89 7.57
N ALA A 647 37.25 -24.13 7.94
CA ALA A 647 38.07 -24.43 9.11
C ALA A 647 39.42 -23.70 9.02
N ARG A 648 40.12 -23.79 7.88
CA ARG A 648 41.38 -23.04 7.68
C ARG A 648 41.23 -21.52 7.80
N ILE A 649 40.06 -20.97 7.43
CA ILE A 649 39.78 -19.54 7.56
C ILE A 649 39.64 -19.12 9.03
N VAL A 650 39.00 -19.95 9.86
CA VAL A 650 38.63 -19.60 11.24
C VAL A 650 39.48 -20.24 12.33
N ASP A 651 40.34 -21.20 11.99
CA ASP A 651 41.25 -21.84 12.92
C ASP A 651 42.41 -20.90 13.27
N ARG A 652 42.66 -20.77 14.57
CA ARG A 652 43.84 -20.10 15.11
C ARG A 652 44.95 -21.15 15.15
N ASN A 653 45.86 -21.12 14.18
CA ASN A 653 47.14 -21.82 14.31
C ASN A 653 47.89 -21.37 15.56
#